data_AF-A0A0G4ND94-F1
#
_entry.id   AF-A0A0G4ND94-F1
#
_cell.length_a   1.000
_cell.length_b   1.000
_cell.length_c   1.000
_cell.angle_alpha   90.00
_cell.angle_beta   90.00
_cell.angle_gamma   90.00
#
_symmetry.space_group_name_H-M   'P 1'
#
loop_
_entity.id
_entity.type
_entity.pdbx_description
1 polymer ?
#
loop_
_entity_poly.entity_id
_entity_poly.type
_entity_poly.pdbx_seq_one_letter_code
_entity_poly.pdbx_strand_id
1 'polypeptide(L)'
;MGKDEEATGAPADPIDQGELGSHQSSKGANNDAPPPPFPENVEGLVEKDEGELIDFKTLHWLQGGIVLVAETVSLGILSLPSVLATVGLVPGIILICTVSALATYSGLLLAEFRKQYPFVQNFGDAVELIGKPIGMGSVFREVFGWAQTILQIFLIGGHILMWTICMNTLTNGTTCTVVWAAVGMLVFWVFNVPRTLKWTSWMSAASCISIIIAVFITVIAVAIEKPIGNGPIDVFKSLGFSPAFLAVTNIAGAFSSHSIFFSVIAEFKNPDDWPKALAFLQITDTTLYIIAAVVIYVYVGPDVPSPALSAAGSATVRKAIWGVAIPTIAIAAVIYAHVASQYIFTRIFGNTKHVVRRTRLSTIWWLLITLGVWGLGMVIAESIPIFNNLLGLVSAAFASWFSFGLPGIFWLWMHYGNWFTNLKQCCRFAATSLLLVVGIVLCVLGLWVSIESIANGGAGSKPWTCESNADRQSTRDDGGNHRKFNSWRATRCKSHSADEPSKRSLNPTTEAVDCGITSELSFSGLGQSLIFLSFVHHSTSLHTSIMQSLALFLAGAGVANAYTIAVAERFMYKNIDPIVVPGKYTSHMHSFFGSDAVTVNTTTSKDLQAGCSTAENPNDFSSYWVPTLFVRNESGATPVPFSRFSAYYVSIENAEVAIPQDYKAVAGKSSATKQADVEPLAGIEWFCENGPAKADGADKAAFPTKTCGTHLQTLLLFHDCVNEKTLESTYSGTHNWVSWGVPANRCPVGMKRMPQLRFSIRYDLRRLLPNGWTGAPPLELACGSSYCTHGDFINGWLPEAAENMLKSNSKRDFKGVDGPNGKYNAGSVCGAKNAKDADPKNGTSDYEKSRKILGLRSVTQAVRNLARRRKTRRGVAGY
;
A
#
# COMPACT_ATOMS: atom_id res chain seq x y z
N MET A 1 -91.25 19.20 23.38
CA MET A 1 -90.51 20.37 23.86
C MET A 1 -89.26 20.43 23.00
N GLY A 2 -89.20 21.15 21.88
CA GLY A 2 -89.48 22.57 21.63
C GLY A 2 -88.23 23.03 20.87
N LYS A 3 -88.28 23.03 19.53
CA LYS A 3 -88.66 24.15 18.65
C LYS A 3 -87.45 24.99 18.22
N ASP A 4 -87.15 24.84 16.94
CA ASP A 4 -87.19 25.88 15.90
C ASP A 4 -86.17 27.05 15.93
N GLU A 5 -85.44 27.12 14.80
CA GLU A 5 -85.31 28.28 13.89
C GLU A 5 -84.58 29.54 14.36
N GLU A 6 -83.93 30.36 13.53
CA GLU A 6 -83.45 30.38 12.15
C GLU A 6 -82.85 31.81 11.96
N ALA A 7 -82.18 32.02 10.82
CA ALA A 7 -82.09 33.29 10.08
C ALA A 7 -80.81 34.13 10.27
N THR A 8 -80.13 34.63 9.24
CA THR A 8 -80.35 34.65 7.77
C THR A 8 -79.12 35.28 7.12
N GLY A 9 -78.89 35.03 5.82
CA GLY A 9 -78.18 36.00 4.95
C GLY A 9 -77.22 35.45 3.89
N ALA A 10 -77.72 34.65 2.94
CA ALA A 10 -77.18 34.56 1.56
C ALA A 10 -78.19 35.27 0.62
N PRO A 11 -78.18 35.19 -0.73
CA PRO A 11 -77.14 34.84 -1.75
C PRO A 11 -77.17 35.81 -2.98
N ALA A 12 -76.32 35.58 -4.00
CA ALA A 12 -76.67 35.72 -5.44
C ALA A 12 -75.49 35.34 -6.37
N ASP A 13 -75.65 34.24 -7.13
CA ASP A 13 -75.17 34.04 -8.51
C ASP A 13 -76.28 34.58 -9.48
N PRO A 14 -76.17 34.75 -10.84
CA PRO A 14 -75.46 33.86 -11.81
C PRO A 14 -75.05 34.43 -13.23
N ILE A 15 -74.42 33.55 -14.04
CA ILE A 15 -74.41 33.39 -15.54
C ILE A 15 -73.67 34.37 -16.50
N ASP A 16 -73.01 33.69 -17.44
CA ASP A 16 -72.18 33.91 -18.65
C ASP A 16 -72.67 34.85 -19.82
N GLN A 17 -71.74 35.10 -20.77
CA GLN A 17 -71.78 35.77 -22.11
C GLN A 17 -71.47 37.29 -22.14
N GLY A 18 -70.65 37.90 -23.03
CA GLY A 18 -69.90 37.48 -24.22
C GLY A 18 -69.52 38.73 -25.08
N GLU A 19 -68.50 38.59 -25.95
CA GLU A 19 -68.06 39.46 -27.07
C GLU A 19 -67.20 40.73 -26.77
N LEU A 20 -66.14 41.10 -27.52
CA LEU A 20 -65.87 41.02 -28.97
C LEU A 20 -64.34 40.99 -29.27
N GLY A 21 -63.88 40.22 -30.28
CA GLY A 21 -62.60 40.49 -30.97
C GLY A 21 -61.76 39.30 -31.50
N SER A 22 -62.22 38.68 -32.61
CA SER A 22 -61.56 37.82 -33.63
C SER A 22 -60.07 38.07 -33.99
N HIS A 23 -59.25 37.23 -34.66
CA HIS A 23 -59.37 35.95 -35.41
C HIS A 23 -57.95 35.33 -35.66
N GLN A 24 -57.83 34.00 -35.46
CA GLN A 24 -57.13 32.93 -36.22
C GLN A 24 -55.73 33.03 -36.92
N SER A 25 -54.85 32.08 -36.52
CA SER A 25 -54.20 30.95 -37.29
C SER A 25 -53.11 31.17 -38.37
N SER A 26 -51.91 30.59 -38.18
CA SER A 26 -51.20 29.65 -39.10
C SER A 26 -49.88 29.13 -38.47
N LYS A 27 -49.65 27.80 -38.36
CA LYS A 27 -48.82 26.90 -39.20
C LYS A 27 -47.34 27.28 -39.46
N GLY A 28 -46.42 26.36 -39.09
CA GLY A 28 -45.37 25.85 -40.00
C GLY A 28 -43.93 26.40 -39.91
N ALA A 29 -43.02 25.54 -39.44
CA ALA A 29 -41.60 25.37 -39.75
C ALA A 29 -40.84 26.38 -40.66
N ASN A 30 -39.74 26.98 -40.14
CA ASN A 30 -38.33 26.68 -40.46
C ASN A 30 -37.38 27.88 -40.20
N ASN A 31 -36.24 27.53 -39.58
CA ASN A 31 -34.88 28.05 -39.77
C ASN A 31 -34.41 29.43 -39.23
N ASP A 32 -33.28 29.32 -38.54
CA ASP A 32 -32.11 30.21 -38.47
C ASP A 32 -32.16 31.49 -37.63
N ALA A 33 -31.81 31.34 -36.35
CA ALA A 33 -30.88 32.23 -35.64
C ALA A 33 -30.33 31.54 -34.37
N PRO A 34 -29.00 31.42 -34.16
CA PRO A 34 -28.47 31.00 -32.87
C PRO A 34 -28.67 32.12 -31.83
N PRO A 35 -29.05 31.80 -30.58
CA PRO A 35 -29.04 32.76 -29.49
C PRO A 35 -27.60 33.20 -29.16
N PRO A 36 -27.42 34.42 -28.60
CA PRO A 36 -26.17 35.18 -28.66
C PRO A 36 -25.04 34.54 -27.84
N PRO A 37 -23.77 34.82 -28.17
CA PRO A 37 -22.63 34.30 -27.42
C PRO A 37 -22.70 34.80 -25.97
N PHE A 38 -22.52 33.86 -25.05
CA PHE A 38 -22.40 34.15 -23.62
C PHE A 38 -21.29 35.19 -23.40
N PRO A 39 -21.48 36.13 -22.46
CA PRO A 39 -20.42 37.07 -22.11
C PRO A 39 -19.19 36.28 -21.64
N GLU A 40 -18.13 36.33 -22.45
CA GLU A 40 -16.75 36.12 -22.01
C GLU A 40 -16.51 37.02 -20.80
N ASN A 41 -15.84 36.47 -19.79
CA ASN A 41 -15.44 37.12 -18.54
C ASN A 41 -16.42 37.05 -17.37
N VAL A 42 -16.71 35.81 -16.92
CA VAL A 42 -16.67 35.50 -15.47
C VAL A 42 -15.64 34.38 -15.24
N GLU A 43 -14.48 34.53 -15.87
CA GLU A 43 -13.21 33.96 -15.40
C GLU A 43 -12.70 34.86 -14.28
N GLY A 44 -13.23 34.69 -13.07
CA GLY A 44 -12.87 35.58 -11.98
C GLY A 44 -13.64 35.29 -10.71
N LEU A 45 -13.16 34.31 -9.95
CA LEU A 45 -13.55 33.86 -8.60
C LEU A 45 -14.12 32.42 -8.53
N VAL A 46 -13.58 31.54 -9.38
CA VAL A 46 -13.34 30.17 -8.95
C VAL A 46 -12.34 30.24 -7.79
N GLU A 47 -12.71 29.77 -6.59
CA GLU A 47 -11.72 29.37 -5.60
C GLU A 47 -10.93 28.18 -6.18
N LYS A 48 -9.92 28.53 -6.96
CA LYS A 48 -8.90 27.65 -7.53
C LYS A 48 -8.10 27.06 -6.37
N ASP A 49 -8.55 25.96 -5.77
CA ASP A 49 -7.66 25.17 -4.90
C ASP A 49 -8.10 23.73 -4.58
N GLU A 50 -8.94 23.09 -5.40
CA GLU A 50 -9.16 21.64 -5.29
C GLU A 50 -8.30 20.89 -6.30
N GLY A 51 -7.09 20.49 -5.86
CA GLY A 51 -6.13 19.78 -6.70
C GLY A 51 -6.54 18.34 -7.05
N GLU A 52 -6.09 17.91 -8.22
CA GLU A 52 -6.33 16.61 -8.88
C GLU A 52 -5.99 15.39 -7.99
N LEU A 53 -6.82 14.33 -8.09
CA LEU A 53 -6.62 13.04 -7.42
C LEU A 53 -5.36 12.34 -7.95
N ILE A 54 -4.57 11.75 -7.06
CA ILE A 54 -3.31 11.09 -7.42
C ILE A 54 -3.56 9.60 -7.72
N ASP A 55 -3.19 9.15 -8.93
CA ASP A 55 -3.13 7.73 -9.31
C ASP A 55 -1.77 7.12 -8.91
N PHE A 56 -1.82 6.02 -8.14
CA PHE A 56 -0.66 5.33 -7.57
C PHE A 56 -0.34 3.98 -8.23
N LYS A 57 -1.13 3.46 -9.20
CA LYS A 57 -0.89 2.15 -9.85
C LYS A 57 -0.58 2.27 -11.34
N THR A 58 0.59 2.80 -11.65
CA THR A 58 0.92 3.24 -13.01
C THR A 58 1.84 2.30 -13.79
N LEU A 59 2.49 1.31 -13.16
CA LEU A 59 3.70 0.68 -13.69
C LEU A 59 3.47 -0.69 -14.36
N HIS A 60 3.98 -0.88 -15.58
CA HIS A 60 4.13 -2.21 -16.20
C HIS A 60 5.43 -2.90 -15.75
N TRP A 61 5.51 -4.23 -15.85
CA TRP A 61 6.68 -5.00 -15.36
C TRP A 61 8.02 -4.54 -15.97
N LEU A 62 8.04 -4.18 -17.26
CA LEU A 62 9.26 -3.69 -17.92
C LEU A 62 9.67 -2.31 -17.40
N GLN A 63 8.69 -1.43 -17.17
CA GLN A 63 8.95 -0.11 -16.57
C GLN A 63 9.44 -0.28 -15.13
N GLY A 64 8.87 -1.23 -14.38
CA GLY A 64 9.34 -1.62 -13.05
C GLY A 64 10.75 -2.18 -13.06
N GLY A 65 11.06 -3.07 -14.01
CA GLY A 65 12.41 -3.58 -14.22
C GLY A 65 13.41 -2.45 -14.52
N ILE A 66 13.07 -1.51 -15.40
CA ILE A 66 13.91 -0.34 -15.71
C ILE A 66 14.14 0.53 -14.48
N VAL A 67 13.10 0.77 -13.67
CA VAL A 67 13.21 1.52 -12.40
C VAL A 67 14.18 0.81 -11.45
N LEU A 68 14.05 -0.51 -11.31
CA LEU A 68 14.92 -1.29 -10.44
C LEU A 68 16.38 -1.30 -10.93
N VAL A 69 16.62 -1.44 -12.24
CA VAL A 69 17.97 -1.42 -12.84
C VAL A 69 18.60 -0.04 -12.68
N ALA A 70 17.84 1.02 -12.95
CA ALA A 70 18.31 2.40 -12.79
C ALA A 70 18.75 2.68 -11.35
N GLU A 71 18.10 2.03 -10.39
CA GLU A 71 18.40 2.14 -8.96
C GLU A 71 19.66 1.35 -8.57
N THR A 72 19.66 0.05 -8.80
CA THR A 72 20.76 -0.84 -8.37
C THR A 72 22.07 -0.53 -9.08
N VAL A 73 22.05 -0.34 -10.41
CA VAL A 73 23.26 -0.13 -11.20
C VAL A 73 24.00 1.13 -10.79
N SER A 74 23.30 2.19 -10.39
CA SER A 74 23.89 3.53 -10.24
C SER A 74 25.06 3.57 -9.26
N LEU A 75 24.87 3.17 -8.00
CA LEU A 75 25.94 3.15 -7.00
C LEU A 75 26.69 1.81 -7.00
N GLY A 76 25.98 0.68 -7.17
CA GLY A 76 26.55 -0.65 -6.95
C GLY A 76 27.75 -0.95 -7.84
N ILE A 77 27.63 -0.68 -9.15
CA ILE A 77 28.64 -1.06 -10.15
C ILE A 77 29.99 -0.37 -9.93
N LEU A 78 29.98 0.81 -9.32
CA LEU A 78 31.15 1.68 -9.24
C LEU A 78 32.17 1.24 -8.18
N SER A 79 31.78 0.36 -7.26
CA SER A 79 32.67 -0.21 -6.24
C SER A 79 33.29 -1.55 -6.66
N LEU A 80 32.63 -2.32 -7.53
CA LEU A 80 32.97 -3.72 -7.81
C LEU A 80 34.35 -3.94 -8.46
N PRO A 81 34.83 -3.07 -9.38
CA PRO A 81 36.21 -3.15 -9.84
C PRO A 81 37.24 -3.08 -8.69
N SER A 82 37.03 -2.20 -7.70
CA SER A 82 37.91 -2.07 -6.53
C SER A 82 37.80 -3.26 -5.56
N VAL A 83 36.64 -3.93 -5.53
CA VAL A 83 36.46 -5.20 -4.80
C VAL A 83 37.36 -6.27 -5.39
N LEU A 84 37.40 -6.44 -6.72
CA LEU A 84 38.30 -7.40 -7.38
C LEU A 84 39.77 -7.06 -7.12
N ALA A 85 40.13 -5.77 -7.12
CA ALA A 85 41.47 -5.32 -6.73
C ALA A 85 41.86 -5.66 -5.28
N THR A 86 40.85 -5.80 -4.42
CA THR A 86 41.00 -6.17 -3.02
C THR A 86 41.10 -7.69 -2.90
N VAL A 87 40.04 -8.44 -3.21
CA VAL A 87 39.98 -9.88 -2.91
C VAL A 87 40.64 -10.79 -3.96
N GLY A 88 40.92 -10.27 -5.16
CA GLY A 88 41.42 -11.03 -6.30
C GLY A 88 40.30 -11.43 -7.27
N LEU A 89 40.70 -11.74 -8.51
CA LEU A 89 39.79 -11.93 -9.63
C LEU A 89 38.79 -13.08 -9.41
N VAL A 90 39.29 -14.28 -9.13
CA VAL A 90 38.46 -15.50 -8.99
C VAL A 90 37.53 -15.44 -7.79
N PRO A 91 38.01 -15.19 -6.55
CA PRO A 91 37.11 -15.10 -5.40
C PRO A 91 36.12 -13.94 -5.55
N GLY A 92 36.51 -12.81 -6.16
CA GLY A 92 35.61 -11.69 -6.44
C GLY A 92 34.43 -12.08 -7.34
N ILE A 93 34.68 -12.78 -8.45
CA ILE A 93 33.61 -13.25 -9.36
C ILE A 93 32.68 -14.23 -8.65
N ILE A 94 33.23 -15.19 -7.90
CA ILE A 94 32.43 -16.17 -7.16
C ILE A 94 31.52 -15.46 -6.15
N LEU A 95 32.05 -14.47 -5.42
CA LEU A 95 31.28 -13.68 -4.47
C LEU A 95 30.17 -12.86 -5.15
N ILE A 96 30.46 -12.20 -6.28
CA ILE A 96 29.46 -11.46 -7.07
C ILE A 96 28.31 -12.38 -7.49
N CYS A 97 28.62 -13.55 -8.07
CA CYS A 97 27.60 -14.53 -8.48
C CYS A 97 26.80 -15.08 -7.29
N THR A 98 27.46 -15.34 -6.15
CA THR A 98 26.82 -15.88 -4.95
C THR A 98 25.86 -14.87 -4.34
N VAL A 99 26.29 -13.62 -4.16
CA VAL A 99 25.45 -12.55 -3.64
C VAL A 99 24.30 -12.24 -4.59
N SER A 100 24.55 -12.24 -5.91
CA SER A 100 23.52 -12.12 -6.95
C SER A 100 22.43 -13.20 -6.80
N ALA A 101 22.80 -14.46 -6.65
CA ALA A 101 21.85 -15.56 -6.43
C ALA A 101 21.05 -15.40 -5.13
N LEU A 102 21.70 -15.00 -4.03
CA LEU A 102 21.04 -14.75 -2.74
C LEU A 102 20.05 -13.58 -2.81
N ALA A 103 20.45 -12.47 -3.44
CA ALA A 103 19.61 -11.29 -3.65
C ALA A 103 18.39 -11.60 -4.53
N THR A 104 18.57 -12.42 -5.56
CA THR A 104 17.46 -12.91 -6.40
C THR A 104 16.48 -13.72 -5.57
N TYR A 105 17.00 -14.67 -4.78
CA TYR A 105 16.18 -15.54 -3.97
C TYR A 105 15.39 -14.76 -2.92
N SER A 106 16.03 -13.83 -2.21
CA SER A 106 15.35 -12.97 -1.23
C SER A 106 14.30 -12.06 -1.88
N GLY A 107 14.54 -11.57 -3.10
CA GLY A 107 13.56 -10.81 -3.89
C GLY A 107 12.30 -11.63 -4.23
N LEU A 108 12.43 -12.94 -4.44
CA LEU A 108 11.29 -13.85 -4.62
C LEU A 108 10.54 -14.08 -3.30
N LEU A 109 11.26 -14.21 -2.17
CA LEU A 109 10.64 -14.37 -0.84
C LEU A 109 9.80 -13.16 -0.43
N LEU A 110 10.29 -11.94 -0.70
CA LEU A 110 9.53 -10.72 -0.44
C LEU A 110 8.23 -10.68 -1.26
N ALA A 111 8.26 -11.11 -2.52
CA ALA A 111 7.05 -11.18 -3.34
C ALA A 111 6.07 -12.26 -2.86
N GLU A 112 6.56 -13.42 -2.42
CA GLU A 112 5.73 -14.45 -1.78
C GLU A 112 5.06 -13.91 -0.51
N PHE A 113 5.82 -13.20 0.33
CA PHE A 113 5.28 -12.56 1.54
C PHE A 113 4.20 -11.54 1.21
N ARG A 114 4.43 -10.66 0.23
CA ARG A 114 3.42 -9.70 -0.22
C ARG A 114 2.20 -10.35 -0.85
N LYS A 115 2.37 -11.45 -1.58
CA LYS A 115 1.25 -12.22 -2.16
C LYS A 115 0.35 -12.79 -1.07
N GLN A 116 0.92 -13.21 0.06
CA GLN A 116 0.17 -13.68 1.23
C GLN A 116 -0.43 -12.52 2.04
N TYR A 117 0.22 -11.35 2.06
CA TYR A 117 -0.22 -10.14 2.77
C TYR A 117 -0.33 -8.91 1.84
N PRO A 118 -1.36 -8.80 0.99
CA PRO A 118 -1.44 -7.79 -0.08
C PRO A 118 -1.51 -6.32 0.40
N PHE A 119 -1.83 -6.08 1.66
CA PHE A 119 -1.88 -4.73 2.24
C PHE A 119 -0.48 -4.16 2.58
N VAL A 120 0.57 -4.98 2.66
CA VAL A 120 1.94 -4.58 3.06
C VAL A 120 2.58 -3.67 2.00
N GLN A 121 2.69 -2.37 2.25
CA GLN A 121 3.28 -1.41 1.29
C GLN A 121 4.77 -1.14 1.55
N ASN A 122 5.23 -1.38 2.76
CA ASN A 122 6.59 -1.12 3.24
C ASN A 122 7.00 -2.19 4.29
N PHE A 123 8.27 -2.21 4.67
CA PHE A 123 8.79 -3.16 5.67
C PHE A 123 8.23 -2.91 7.07
N GLY A 124 7.84 -1.69 7.42
CA GLY A 124 7.14 -1.41 8.67
C GLY A 124 5.85 -2.20 8.77
N ASP A 125 5.01 -2.19 7.72
CA ASP A 125 3.78 -2.98 7.66
C ASP A 125 4.07 -4.49 7.72
N ALA A 126 5.12 -4.94 7.04
CA ALA A 126 5.52 -6.35 6.99
C ALA A 126 5.92 -6.87 8.38
N VAL A 127 6.77 -6.12 9.09
CA VAL A 127 7.30 -6.53 10.38
C VAL A 127 6.28 -6.28 11.51
N GLU A 128 5.32 -5.36 11.32
CA GLU A 128 4.15 -5.22 12.21
C GLU A 128 3.39 -6.55 12.34
N LEU A 129 3.23 -7.30 11.24
CA LEU A 129 2.55 -8.59 11.22
C LEU A 129 3.26 -9.64 12.07
N ILE A 130 4.59 -9.61 12.05
CA ILE A 130 5.44 -10.52 12.83
C ILE A 130 5.46 -10.13 14.30
N GLY A 131 5.37 -8.83 14.61
CA GLY A 131 5.33 -8.31 15.97
C GLY A 131 3.97 -8.47 16.66
N LYS A 132 2.86 -8.58 15.91
CA LYS A 132 1.49 -8.71 16.46
C LYS A 132 1.32 -9.90 17.42
N PRO A 133 1.76 -11.12 17.09
CA PRO A 133 1.67 -12.28 17.99
C PRO A 133 2.34 -12.09 19.35
N ILE A 134 3.39 -11.26 19.44
CA ILE A 134 4.14 -10.99 20.68
C ILE A 134 3.74 -9.67 21.35
N GLY A 135 2.65 -9.02 20.89
CA GLY A 135 2.18 -7.75 21.43
C GLY A 135 3.03 -6.52 21.07
N MET A 136 4.04 -6.69 20.20
CA MET A 136 4.98 -5.63 19.81
C MET A 136 4.72 -5.07 18.41
N GLY A 137 3.56 -5.36 17.80
CA GLY A 137 3.24 -4.96 16.42
C GLY A 137 3.52 -3.49 16.12
N SER A 138 2.98 -2.56 16.91
CA SER A 138 3.21 -1.13 16.70
C SER A 138 4.67 -0.71 16.86
N VAL A 139 5.38 -1.28 17.85
CA VAL A 139 6.82 -1.00 18.05
C VAL A 139 7.61 -1.47 16.84
N PHE A 140 7.33 -2.68 16.36
CA PHE A 140 7.99 -3.27 15.20
C PHE A 140 7.74 -2.44 13.93
N ARG A 141 6.50 -1.96 13.74
CA ARG A 141 6.17 -1.06 12.63
C ARG A 141 7.03 0.20 12.65
N GLU A 142 7.11 0.89 13.80
CA GLU A 142 7.87 2.13 13.87
C GLU A 142 9.38 1.86 13.70
N VAL A 143 9.94 0.85 14.37
CA VAL A 143 11.38 0.54 14.29
C VAL A 143 11.80 0.21 12.85
N PHE A 144 11.12 -0.73 12.20
CA PHE A 144 11.52 -1.19 10.86
C PHE A 144 11.07 -0.25 9.75
N GLY A 145 9.97 0.48 9.94
CA GLY A 145 9.55 1.54 9.03
C GLY A 145 10.54 2.69 9.00
N TRP A 146 10.94 3.22 10.17
CA TRP A 146 11.97 4.26 10.25
C TRP A 146 13.35 3.76 9.84
N ALA A 147 13.72 2.50 10.13
CA ALA A 147 14.96 1.92 9.63
C ALA A 147 15.00 1.87 8.09
N GLN A 148 13.88 1.54 7.44
CA GLN A 148 13.77 1.58 5.97
C GLN A 148 13.95 3.01 5.45
N THR A 149 13.33 4.00 6.09
CA THR A 149 13.47 5.42 5.72
C THR A 149 14.91 5.92 5.91
N ILE A 150 15.58 5.53 7.01
CA ILE A 150 16.97 5.91 7.28
C ILE A 150 17.90 5.32 6.20
N LEU A 151 17.73 4.04 5.84
CA LEU A 151 18.46 3.43 4.72
C LEU A 151 18.33 4.27 3.44
N GLN A 152 17.12 4.68 3.09
CA GLN A 152 16.88 5.50 1.90
C GLN A 152 17.61 6.86 1.99
N ILE A 153 17.62 7.50 3.16
CA ILE A 153 18.36 8.77 3.38
C ILE A 153 19.87 8.58 3.21
N PHE A 154 20.44 7.47 3.67
CA PHE A 154 21.84 7.15 3.42
C PHE A 154 22.16 6.97 1.93
N LEU A 155 21.28 6.31 1.17
CA LEU A 155 21.45 6.13 -0.27
C LEU A 155 21.36 7.47 -1.02
N ILE A 156 20.44 8.35 -0.61
CA ILE A 156 20.38 9.75 -1.08
C ILE A 156 21.72 10.46 -0.83
N GLY A 157 22.31 10.29 0.36
CA GLY A 157 23.65 10.79 0.69
C GLY A 157 24.73 10.21 -0.22
N GLY A 158 24.65 8.93 -0.57
CA GLY A 158 25.54 8.28 -1.54
C GLY A 158 25.52 8.95 -2.92
N HIS A 159 24.35 9.36 -3.40
CA HIS A 159 24.22 10.09 -4.66
C HIS A 159 24.72 11.54 -4.60
N ILE A 160 24.54 12.23 -3.46
CA ILE A 160 25.17 13.55 -3.26
C ILE A 160 26.69 13.41 -3.23
N LEU A 161 27.22 12.38 -2.58
CA LEU A 161 28.66 12.08 -2.63
C LEU A 161 29.12 11.85 -4.07
N MET A 162 28.42 11.03 -4.85
CA MET A 162 28.72 10.83 -6.28
C MET A 162 28.67 12.12 -7.09
N TRP A 163 27.71 13.00 -6.80
CA TRP A 163 27.62 14.31 -7.43
C TRP A 163 28.81 15.19 -7.12
N THR A 164 29.26 15.26 -5.86
CA THR A 164 30.44 16.05 -5.50
C THR A 164 31.70 15.54 -6.18
N ILE A 165 31.89 14.22 -6.27
CA ILE A 165 33.01 13.61 -7.00
C ILE A 165 32.92 13.96 -8.49
N CYS A 166 31.73 13.89 -9.08
CA CYS A 166 31.48 14.28 -10.46
C CYS A 166 31.86 15.74 -10.72
N MET A 167 31.30 16.66 -9.93
CA MET A 167 31.53 18.10 -10.11
C MET A 167 32.97 18.49 -9.84
N ASN A 168 33.61 17.91 -8.83
CA ASN A 168 35.04 18.11 -8.58
C ASN A 168 35.89 17.57 -9.74
N THR A 169 35.51 16.46 -10.36
CA THR A 169 36.21 15.94 -11.55
C THR A 169 36.04 16.85 -12.75
N LEU A 170 34.82 17.33 -13.02
CA LEU A 170 34.52 18.21 -14.14
C LEU A 170 35.19 19.58 -14.01
N THR A 171 35.22 20.12 -12.79
CA THR A 171 35.73 21.47 -12.49
C THR A 171 37.17 21.49 -11.99
N ASN A 172 37.87 20.35 -12.01
CA ASN A 172 39.22 20.19 -11.45
C ASN A 172 39.33 20.64 -9.97
N GLY A 173 38.28 20.45 -9.17
CA GLY A 173 38.26 20.79 -7.75
C GLY A 173 38.37 22.29 -7.45
N THR A 174 38.02 23.16 -8.40
CA THR A 174 38.16 24.63 -8.27
C THR A 174 37.17 25.26 -7.31
N THR A 175 36.04 24.59 -7.03
CA THR A 175 34.99 25.06 -6.13
C THR A 175 34.92 24.15 -4.90
N CYS A 176 34.61 24.72 -3.74
CA CYS A 176 34.49 23.98 -2.48
C CYS A 176 33.50 22.81 -2.61
N THR A 177 33.91 21.60 -2.19
CA THR A 177 33.09 20.37 -2.23
C THR A 177 31.73 20.54 -1.55
N VAL A 178 31.69 21.19 -0.37
CA VAL A 178 30.44 21.47 0.36
C VAL A 178 29.46 22.32 -0.47
N VAL A 179 29.98 23.26 -1.29
CA VAL A 179 29.15 24.06 -2.20
C VAL A 179 28.57 23.17 -3.28
N TRP A 180 29.36 22.26 -3.86
CA TRP A 180 28.83 21.29 -4.82
C TRP A 180 27.78 20.36 -4.21
N ALA A 181 27.94 19.95 -2.95
CA ALA A 181 26.94 19.16 -2.24
C ALA A 181 25.62 19.93 -2.09
N ALA A 182 25.68 21.21 -1.71
CA ALA A 182 24.50 22.07 -1.62
C ALA A 182 23.82 22.28 -2.98
N VAL A 183 24.60 22.47 -4.06
CA VAL A 183 24.07 22.56 -5.42
C VAL A 183 23.39 21.26 -5.83
N GLY A 184 24.02 20.11 -5.59
CA GLY A 184 23.44 18.79 -5.89
C GLY A 184 22.14 18.55 -5.14
N MET A 185 22.13 18.84 -3.84
CA MET A 185 20.93 18.77 -3.00
C MET A 185 19.77 19.57 -3.59
N LEU A 186 20.01 20.82 -4.03
CA LEU A 186 18.96 21.66 -4.61
C LEU A 186 18.48 21.14 -5.98
N VAL A 187 19.41 20.74 -6.85
CA VAL A 187 19.08 20.20 -8.18
C VAL A 187 18.24 18.93 -8.05
N PHE A 188 18.65 18.00 -7.20
CA PHE A 188 17.96 16.72 -7.05
C PHE A 188 16.63 16.87 -6.30
N TRP A 189 16.56 17.82 -5.35
CA TRP A 189 15.29 18.18 -4.71
C TRP A 189 14.24 18.67 -5.71
N VAL A 190 14.62 19.50 -6.69
CA VAL A 190 13.71 19.97 -7.75
C VAL A 190 13.10 18.79 -8.52
N PHE A 191 13.92 17.79 -8.87
CA PHE A 191 13.44 16.58 -9.54
C PHE A 191 12.54 15.70 -8.65
N ASN A 192 12.61 15.84 -7.33
CA ASN A 192 11.81 15.10 -6.36
C ASN A 192 10.49 15.80 -5.95
N VAL A 193 10.27 17.04 -6.39
CA VAL A 193 9.01 17.78 -6.13
C VAL A 193 7.76 17.03 -6.61
N PRO A 194 7.74 16.35 -7.79
CA PRO A 194 6.57 15.59 -8.22
C PRO A 194 6.21 14.46 -7.23
N ARG A 195 4.93 14.41 -6.84
CA ARG A 195 4.38 13.41 -5.90
C ARG A 195 4.07 12.03 -6.49
N THR A 196 4.26 11.83 -7.78
CA THR A 196 3.90 10.58 -8.45
C THR A 196 5.07 10.00 -9.21
N LEU A 197 5.24 8.68 -9.15
CA LEU A 197 6.32 7.97 -9.84
C LEU A 197 6.07 7.77 -11.36
N LYS A 198 4.91 8.22 -11.88
CA LYS A 198 4.54 8.09 -13.30
C LYS A 198 5.61 8.70 -14.22
N TRP A 199 6.04 9.93 -13.92
CA TRP A 199 7.11 10.62 -14.66
C TRP A 199 8.49 10.05 -14.34
N THR A 200 8.67 9.56 -13.12
CA THR A 200 9.91 8.95 -12.66
C THR A 200 10.27 7.70 -13.47
N SER A 201 9.31 6.94 -14.01
CA SER A 201 9.60 5.78 -14.88
C SER A 201 10.37 6.15 -16.17
N TRP A 202 9.98 7.24 -16.85
CA TRP A 202 10.67 7.73 -18.05
C TRP A 202 12.03 8.35 -17.72
N MET A 203 12.12 9.07 -16.59
CA MET A 203 13.40 9.57 -16.09
C MET A 203 14.34 8.41 -15.74
N SER A 204 13.82 7.33 -15.16
CA SER A 204 14.60 6.13 -14.82
C SER A 204 15.17 5.44 -16.06
N ALA A 205 14.43 5.44 -17.18
CA ALA A 205 14.98 4.97 -18.45
C ALA A 205 16.18 5.82 -18.90
N ALA A 206 16.10 7.14 -18.80
CA ALA A 206 17.22 8.04 -19.12
C ALA A 206 18.42 7.82 -18.17
N SER A 207 18.18 7.62 -16.87
CA SER A 207 19.20 7.25 -15.87
C SER A 207 19.91 5.94 -16.27
N CYS A 208 19.13 4.89 -16.56
CA CYS A 208 19.66 3.58 -16.92
C CYS A 208 20.52 3.64 -18.19
N ILE A 209 20.05 4.34 -19.23
CA ILE A 209 20.82 4.54 -20.48
C ILE A 209 22.12 5.30 -20.19
N SER A 210 22.05 6.37 -19.39
CA SER A 210 23.20 7.19 -19.02
C SER A 210 24.29 6.38 -18.32
N ILE A 211 23.96 5.57 -17.30
CA ILE A 211 24.96 4.77 -16.58
C ILE A 211 25.55 3.67 -17.45
N ILE A 212 24.72 3.00 -18.25
CA ILE A 212 25.20 1.96 -19.18
C ILE A 212 26.23 2.55 -20.14
N ILE A 213 25.91 3.69 -20.76
CA ILE A 213 26.84 4.36 -21.69
C ILE A 213 28.12 4.80 -20.95
N ALA A 214 28.02 5.43 -19.79
CA ALA A 214 29.19 5.87 -19.02
C ALA A 214 30.12 4.70 -18.65
N VAL A 215 29.55 3.57 -18.24
CA VAL A 215 30.30 2.34 -17.90
C VAL A 215 30.97 1.76 -19.13
N PHE A 216 30.26 1.64 -20.26
CA PHE A 216 30.86 1.12 -21.49
C PHE A 216 31.97 2.04 -22.02
N ILE A 217 31.80 3.36 -21.96
CA ILE A 217 32.88 4.30 -22.29
C ILE A 217 34.07 4.09 -21.35
N THR A 218 33.84 3.90 -20.05
CA THR A 218 34.92 3.63 -19.07
C THR A 218 35.67 2.35 -19.41
N VAL A 219 34.94 1.26 -19.69
CA VAL A 219 35.50 -0.04 -20.08
C VAL A 219 36.37 0.08 -21.33
N ILE A 220 35.88 0.76 -22.37
CA ILE A 220 36.61 0.96 -23.62
C ILE A 220 37.83 1.88 -23.40
N ALA A 221 37.66 2.99 -22.67
CA ALA A 221 38.72 3.95 -22.40
C ALA A 221 39.88 3.29 -21.65
N VAL A 222 39.58 2.56 -20.58
CA VAL A 222 40.58 1.82 -19.80
C VAL A 222 41.27 0.76 -20.65
N ALA A 223 40.54 0.04 -21.50
CA ALA A 223 41.11 -0.98 -22.38
C ALA A 223 42.13 -0.41 -23.38
N ILE A 224 41.96 0.85 -23.79
CA ILE A 224 42.85 1.55 -24.72
C ILE A 224 43.99 2.27 -23.99
N GLU A 225 43.68 3.01 -22.92
CA GLU A 225 44.58 3.97 -22.27
C GLU A 225 45.45 3.36 -21.17
N LYS A 226 44.98 2.29 -20.52
CA LYS A 226 45.69 1.61 -19.43
C LYS A 226 45.71 0.09 -19.65
N PRO A 227 46.31 -0.47 -20.70
CA PRO A 227 46.63 -1.88 -20.70
C PRO A 227 47.80 -2.14 -19.73
N ILE A 228 47.57 -2.88 -18.64
CA ILE A 228 48.61 -3.42 -17.73
C ILE A 228 49.75 -4.13 -18.50
N GLY A 229 49.51 -4.56 -19.74
CA GLY A 229 50.49 -5.35 -20.50
C GLY A 229 50.68 -6.72 -19.84
N ASN A 230 51.93 -7.09 -19.54
CA ASN A 230 52.28 -8.34 -18.85
C ASN A 230 52.35 -8.21 -17.32
N GLY A 231 51.85 -7.11 -16.73
CA GLY A 231 51.84 -6.98 -15.27
C GLY A 231 51.01 -8.08 -14.60
N PRO A 232 51.39 -8.54 -13.40
CA PRO A 232 50.72 -9.66 -12.75
C PRO A 232 49.28 -9.27 -12.37
N ILE A 233 48.33 -10.08 -12.82
CA ILE A 233 46.94 -10.03 -12.35
C ILE A 233 46.86 -10.94 -11.12
N ASP A 234 46.45 -10.38 -9.98
CA ASP A 234 46.29 -11.18 -8.77
C ASP A 234 45.03 -12.05 -8.88
N VAL A 235 45.24 -13.31 -9.26
CA VAL A 235 44.17 -14.31 -9.33
C VAL A 235 43.60 -14.58 -7.93
N PHE A 236 44.48 -14.60 -6.92
CA PHE A 236 44.17 -14.74 -5.50
C PHE A 236 45.01 -13.76 -4.69
N LYS A 237 44.38 -12.98 -3.81
CA LYS A 237 45.07 -12.09 -2.89
C LYS A 237 44.89 -12.57 -1.44
N SER A 238 46.00 -12.67 -0.70
CA SER A 238 45.95 -12.85 0.75
C SER A 238 45.92 -11.48 1.43
N LEU A 239 44.73 -10.98 1.74
CA LEU A 239 44.56 -9.75 2.50
C LEU A 239 44.28 -10.02 3.98
N GLY A 240 44.48 -8.98 4.79
CA GLY A 240 43.90 -8.92 6.12
C GLY A 240 42.38 -9.03 6.07
N PHE A 241 41.80 -9.51 7.17
CA PHE A 241 40.37 -9.78 7.26
C PHE A 241 39.50 -8.53 6.99
N SER A 242 39.86 -7.37 7.56
CA SER A 242 39.01 -6.17 7.50
C SER A 242 38.79 -5.62 6.08
N PRO A 243 39.82 -5.40 5.23
CA PRO A 243 39.61 -4.94 3.85
C PRO A 243 38.84 -5.96 3.00
N ALA A 244 39.09 -7.26 3.19
CA ALA A 244 38.40 -8.31 2.46
C ALA A 244 36.91 -8.36 2.82
N PHE A 245 36.57 -8.25 4.10
CA PHE A 245 35.17 -8.27 4.53
C PHE A 245 34.43 -6.96 4.16
N LEU A 246 35.10 -5.81 4.16
CA LEU A 246 34.55 -4.57 3.63
C LEU A 246 34.21 -4.70 2.14
N ALA A 247 35.08 -5.35 1.37
CA ALA A 247 34.83 -5.63 -0.05
C ALA A 247 33.60 -6.54 -0.25
N VAL A 248 33.46 -7.62 0.54
CA VAL A 248 32.25 -8.48 0.54
C VAL A 248 30.99 -7.67 0.87
N THR A 249 31.09 -6.77 1.86
CA THR A 249 29.99 -5.90 2.29
C THR A 249 29.57 -4.94 1.16
N ASN A 250 30.52 -4.41 0.39
CA ASN A 250 30.24 -3.57 -0.77
C ASN A 250 29.56 -4.34 -1.91
N ILE A 251 29.91 -5.63 -2.14
CA ILE A 251 29.17 -6.49 -3.08
C ILE A 251 27.72 -6.66 -2.62
N ALA A 252 27.49 -6.91 -1.33
CA ALA A 252 26.15 -7.03 -0.76
C ALA A 252 25.33 -5.75 -0.94
N GLY A 253 25.97 -4.59 -0.80
CA GLY A 253 25.39 -3.28 -1.12
C GLY A 253 25.02 -3.11 -2.58
N ALA A 254 25.88 -3.55 -3.49
CA ALA A 254 25.67 -3.41 -4.93
C ALA A 254 24.42 -4.14 -5.42
N PHE A 255 24.05 -5.26 -4.81
CA PHE A 255 22.83 -6.02 -5.13
C PHE A 255 21.62 -5.70 -4.24
N SER A 256 21.68 -4.62 -3.45
CA SER A 256 20.65 -4.28 -2.47
C SER A 256 19.73 -3.16 -2.96
N SER A 257 18.55 -3.51 -3.46
CA SER A 257 17.42 -2.57 -3.69
C SER A 257 16.12 -3.01 -3.01
N HIS A 258 16.18 -4.06 -2.20
CA HIS A 258 15.02 -4.73 -1.61
C HIS A 258 14.13 -3.82 -0.77
N SER A 259 14.70 -2.77 -0.17
CA SER A 259 14.00 -1.79 0.68
C SER A 259 12.83 -1.08 -0.01
N ILE A 260 12.80 -1.04 -1.35
CA ILE A 260 11.70 -0.47 -2.14
C ILE A 260 10.84 -1.53 -2.85
N PHE A 261 11.14 -2.83 -2.72
CA PHE A 261 10.44 -3.88 -3.47
C PHE A 261 8.95 -3.93 -3.14
N PHE A 262 8.56 -3.84 -1.86
CA PHE A 262 7.14 -3.80 -1.51
C PHE A 262 6.39 -2.63 -2.15
N SER A 263 7.03 -1.46 -2.19
CA SER A 263 6.47 -0.24 -2.80
C SER A 263 6.41 -0.37 -4.32
N VAL A 264 7.47 -0.83 -4.98
CA VAL A 264 7.48 -1.04 -6.44
C VAL A 264 6.47 -2.11 -6.86
N ILE A 265 6.39 -3.24 -6.14
CA ILE A 265 5.38 -4.28 -6.39
C ILE A 265 3.96 -3.74 -6.21
N ALA A 266 3.75 -2.79 -5.29
CA ALA A 266 2.44 -2.17 -5.08
C ALA A 266 1.94 -1.34 -6.28
N GLU A 267 2.87 -0.73 -7.02
CA GLU A 267 2.56 0.12 -8.16
C GLU A 267 2.38 -0.65 -9.47
N PHE A 268 2.71 -1.95 -9.48
CA PHE A 268 2.51 -2.80 -10.65
C PHE A 268 1.02 -2.91 -10.97
N LYS A 269 0.69 -2.71 -12.26
CA LYS A 269 -0.67 -3.00 -12.78
C LYS A 269 -1.05 -4.46 -12.57
N ASN A 270 -0.07 -5.37 -12.66
CA ASN A 270 -0.21 -6.79 -12.37
C ASN A 270 0.95 -7.27 -11.48
N PRO A 271 0.73 -7.45 -10.16
CA PRO A 271 1.78 -7.86 -9.23
C PRO A 271 2.39 -9.24 -9.51
N ASP A 272 1.65 -10.16 -10.17
CA ASP A 272 2.17 -11.48 -10.54
C ASP A 272 3.26 -11.42 -11.62
N ASP A 273 3.46 -10.28 -12.28
CA ASP A 273 4.57 -10.08 -13.22
C ASP A 273 5.91 -9.77 -12.52
N TRP A 274 5.94 -9.68 -11.19
CA TRP A 274 7.16 -9.42 -10.41
C TRP A 274 8.37 -10.29 -10.80
N PRO A 275 8.25 -11.62 -10.97
CA PRO A 275 9.40 -12.45 -11.34
C PRO A 275 10.03 -12.05 -12.67
N LYS A 276 9.27 -11.47 -13.60
CA LYS A 276 9.79 -10.97 -14.89
C LYS A 276 10.64 -9.71 -14.68
N ALA A 277 10.15 -8.78 -13.86
CA ALA A 277 10.88 -7.57 -13.52
C ALA A 277 12.15 -7.87 -12.71
N LEU A 278 12.07 -8.80 -11.75
CA LEU A 278 13.21 -9.26 -10.96
C LEU A 278 14.24 -10.02 -11.82
N ALA A 279 13.80 -10.86 -12.75
CA ALA A 279 14.72 -11.53 -13.68
C ALA A 279 15.41 -10.52 -14.60
N PHE A 280 14.67 -9.54 -15.14
CA PHE A 280 15.23 -8.47 -15.95
C PHE A 280 16.28 -7.65 -15.17
N LEU A 281 15.97 -7.28 -13.92
CA LEU A 281 16.90 -6.63 -13.00
C LEU A 281 18.18 -7.46 -12.85
N GLN A 282 18.03 -8.69 -12.38
CA GLN A 282 19.18 -9.49 -11.96
C GLN A 282 20.10 -9.86 -13.13
N ILE A 283 19.53 -10.23 -14.28
CA ILE A 283 20.30 -10.59 -15.47
C ILE A 283 21.09 -9.37 -15.95
N THR A 284 20.45 -8.20 -15.99
CA THR A 284 21.09 -6.96 -16.43
C THR A 284 22.23 -6.57 -15.48
N ASP A 285 21.94 -6.48 -14.18
CA ASP A 285 22.91 -6.06 -13.17
C ASP A 285 24.09 -7.02 -13.10
N THR A 286 23.84 -8.31 -12.96
CA THR A 286 24.92 -9.31 -12.81
C THR A 286 25.83 -9.32 -14.02
N THR A 287 25.26 -9.24 -15.23
CA THR A 287 26.05 -9.21 -16.47
C THR A 287 26.90 -7.95 -16.54
N LEU A 288 26.29 -6.79 -16.33
CA LEU A 288 26.99 -5.51 -16.41
C LEU A 288 28.07 -5.39 -15.32
N TYR A 289 27.78 -5.87 -14.11
CA TYR A 289 28.69 -5.85 -12.96
C TYR A 289 29.92 -6.73 -13.20
N ILE A 290 29.74 -7.96 -13.70
CA ILE A 290 30.86 -8.85 -13.99
C ILE A 290 31.73 -8.25 -15.10
N ILE A 291 31.13 -7.77 -16.20
CA ILE A 291 31.88 -7.18 -17.32
C ILE A 291 32.68 -5.97 -16.84
N ALA A 292 32.03 -5.03 -16.15
CA ALA A 292 32.70 -3.82 -15.67
C ALA A 292 33.79 -4.15 -14.63
N ALA A 293 33.49 -4.99 -13.65
CA ALA A 293 34.44 -5.39 -12.60
C ALA A 293 35.68 -6.07 -13.20
N VAL A 294 35.48 -7.08 -14.05
CA VAL A 294 36.57 -7.86 -14.62
C VAL A 294 37.41 -7.01 -15.56
N VAL A 295 36.79 -6.32 -16.53
CA VAL A 295 37.56 -5.59 -17.54
C VAL A 295 38.30 -4.41 -16.91
N ILE A 296 37.66 -3.62 -16.05
CA ILE A 296 38.34 -2.48 -15.40
C ILE A 296 39.49 -3.01 -14.51
N TYR A 297 39.30 -4.09 -13.77
CA TYR A 297 40.37 -4.65 -12.94
C TYR A 297 41.52 -5.26 -13.74
N VAL A 298 41.23 -6.04 -14.79
CA VAL A 298 42.26 -6.69 -15.64
C VAL A 298 43.14 -5.66 -16.33
N TYR A 299 42.60 -4.50 -16.68
CA TYR A 299 43.34 -3.44 -17.35
C TYR A 299 43.99 -2.44 -16.38
N VAL A 300 43.34 -2.07 -15.27
CA VAL A 300 43.93 -1.09 -14.33
C VAL A 300 44.78 -1.73 -13.22
N GLY A 301 44.38 -2.89 -12.71
CA GLY A 301 45.13 -3.64 -11.70
C GLY A 301 44.77 -3.30 -10.26
N PRO A 302 45.71 -3.39 -9.31
CA PRO A 302 45.44 -3.15 -7.89
C PRO A 302 45.07 -1.70 -7.57
N ASP A 303 45.39 -0.75 -8.45
CA ASP A 303 45.17 0.70 -8.26
C ASP A 303 43.84 1.20 -8.85
N VAL A 304 42.88 0.30 -9.02
CA VAL A 304 41.54 0.66 -9.50
C VAL A 304 40.89 1.67 -8.54
N PRO A 305 40.48 2.85 -9.04
CA PRO A 305 39.84 3.83 -8.20
C PRO A 305 38.40 3.43 -7.88
N SER A 306 37.87 3.99 -6.80
CA SER A 306 36.47 3.87 -6.43
C SER A 306 35.93 5.26 -6.10
N PRO A 307 34.95 5.79 -6.86
CA PRO A 307 34.15 5.15 -7.92
C PRO A 307 34.92 4.83 -9.22
N ALA A 308 34.59 3.70 -9.85
CA ALA A 308 35.31 3.18 -11.01
C ALA A 308 35.24 4.04 -12.29
N LEU A 309 34.30 4.99 -12.41
CA LEU A 309 34.27 5.95 -13.54
C LEU A 309 35.55 6.79 -13.63
N SER A 310 36.26 6.95 -12.51
CA SER A 310 37.53 7.67 -12.46
C SER A 310 38.71 6.86 -13.02
N ALA A 311 38.52 5.61 -13.43
CA ALA A 311 39.58 4.71 -13.89
C ALA A 311 40.25 5.13 -15.20
N ALA A 312 39.50 5.82 -16.09
CA ALA A 312 40.01 6.32 -17.37
C ALA A 312 41.28 7.17 -17.13
N GLY A 313 42.30 6.94 -17.96
CA GLY A 313 43.59 7.62 -17.83
C GLY A 313 43.50 9.08 -18.24
N SER A 314 42.97 9.32 -19.45
CA SER A 314 42.82 10.66 -20.04
C SER A 314 41.86 11.52 -19.23
N ALA A 315 42.33 12.70 -18.83
CA ALA A 315 41.51 13.68 -18.12
C ALA A 315 40.27 14.10 -18.93
N THR A 316 40.40 14.22 -20.25
CA THR A 316 39.29 14.60 -21.14
C THR A 316 38.24 13.51 -21.21
N VAL A 317 38.67 12.25 -21.39
CA VAL A 317 37.74 11.11 -21.47
C VAL A 317 37.07 10.88 -20.12
N ARG A 318 37.81 11.01 -19.02
CA ARG A 318 37.26 10.94 -17.66
C ARG A 318 36.19 12.01 -17.41
N LYS A 319 36.42 13.27 -17.82
CA LYS A 319 35.39 14.32 -17.74
C LYS A 319 34.16 14.00 -18.60
N ALA A 320 34.34 13.47 -19.80
CA ALA A 320 33.23 13.06 -20.65
C ALA A 320 32.40 11.94 -20.01
N ILE A 321 33.04 10.91 -19.45
CA ILE A 321 32.38 9.82 -18.72
C ILE A 321 31.53 10.35 -17.57
N TRP A 322 32.11 11.19 -16.72
CA TRP A 322 31.39 11.79 -15.59
C TRP A 322 30.24 12.69 -16.03
N GLY A 323 30.43 13.46 -17.11
CA GLY A 323 29.36 14.26 -17.72
C GLY A 323 28.20 13.40 -18.23
N VAL A 324 28.50 12.28 -18.89
CA VAL A 324 27.48 11.31 -19.36
C VAL A 324 26.77 10.64 -18.19
N ALA A 325 27.41 10.47 -17.03
CA ALA A 325 26.82 9.89 -15.83
C ALA A 325 25.91 10.85 -15.02
N ILE A 326 25.88 12.16 -15.33
CA ILE A 326 25.05 13.13 -14.58
C ILE A 326 23.58 12.72 -14.47
N PRO A 327 22.88 12.30 -15.56
CA PRO A 327 21.49 11.90 -15.46
C PRO A 327 21.24 10.76 -14.47
N THR A 328 22.12 9.74 -14.43
CA THR A 328 21.94 8.66 -13.45
C THR A 328 22.14 9.12 -12.01
N ILE A 329 23.16 9.94 -11.77
CA ILE A 329 23.48 10.47 -10.43
C ILE A 329 22.30 11.29 -9.90
N ALA A 330 21.69 12.09 -10.77
CA ALA A 330 20.59 12.97 -10.40
C ALA A 330 19.24 12.26 -10.24
N ILE A 331 18.96 11.25 -11.07
CA ILE A 331 17.61 10.68 -11.17
C ILE A 331 17.43 9.44 -10.27
N ALA A 332 18.43 8.58 -10.12
CA ALA A 332 18.28 7.34 -9.35
C ALA A 332 17.87 7.63 -7.89
N ALA A 333 18.58 8.56 -7.24
CA ALA A 333 18.30 9.00 -5.88
C ALA A 333 16.89 9.57 -5.64
N VAL A 334 16.23 10.08 -6.68
CA VAL A 334 14.88 10.67 -6.57
C VAL A 334 13.87 9.61 -6.15
N ILE A 335 14.05 8.35 -6.54
CA ILE A 335 13.14 7.26 -6.15
C ILE A 335 13.24 7.02 -4.65
N TYR A 336 14.45 6.87 -4.09
CA TYR A 336 14.62 6.73 -2.64
C TYR A 336 14.11 7.94 -1.87
N ALA A 337 14.40 9.16 -2.33
CA ALA A 337 13.88 10.38 -1.73
C ALA A 337 12.35 10.43 -1.75
N HIS A 338 11.75 9.95 -2.84
CA HIS A 338 10.31 9.85 -3.00
C HIS A 338 9.68 8.88 -1.99
N VAL A 339 10.18 7.64 -1.92
CA VAL A 339 9.65 6.61 -1.03
C VAL A 339 9.81 7.03 0.44
N ALA A 340 10.96 7.60 0.81
CA ALA A 340 11.21 8.13 2.14
C ALA A 340 10.22 9.25 2.50
N SER A 341 10.04 10.21 1.59
CA SER A 341 9.14 11.35 1.79
C SER A 341 7.67 10.93 1.86
N GLN A 342 7.25 9.96 1.04
CA GLN A 342 5.90 9.39 1.11
C GLN A 342 5.64 8.69 2.45
N TYR A 343 6.61 7.92 2.95
CA TYR A 343 6.49 7.30 4.26
C TYR A 343 6.30 8.37 5.36
N ILE A 344 7.19 9.37 5.44
CA ILE A 344 7.09 10.47 6.42
C ILE A 344 5.74 11.20 6.30
N PHE A 345 5.33 11.53 5.06
CA PHE A 345 4.08 12.24 4.80
C PHE A 345 2.85 11.46 5.27
N THR A 346 2.80 10.15 5.00
CA THR A 346 1.69 9.28 5.44
C THR A 346 1.68 9.05 6.94
N ARG A 347 2.83 9.09 7.63
CA ARG A 347 2.87 9.07 9.10
C ARG A 347 2.29 10.35 9.72
N ILE A 348 2.54 11.51 9.13
CA ILE A 348 2.03 12.80 9.63
C ILE A 348 0.54 12.97 9.30
N PHE A 349 0.13 12.67 8.06
CA PHE A 349 -1.20 13.01 7.53
C PHE A 349 -2.13 11.82 7.32
N GLY A 350 -1.75 10.59 7.69
CA GLY A 350 -2.41 9.33 7.31
C GLY A 350 -3.93 9.26 7.43
N ASN A 351 -4.51 9.97 8.40
CA ASN A 351 -5.97 9.99 8.65
C ASN A 351 -6.67 11.26 8.13
N THR A 352 -6.02 12.04 7.28
CA THR A 352 -6.51 13.35 6.83
C THR A 352 -6.70 13.42 5.32
N LYS A 353 -7.51 14.38 4.87
CA LYS A 353 -7.74 14.66 3.44
C LYS A 353 -6.47 15.02 2.65
N HIS A 354 -5.37 15.38 3.33
CA HIS A 354 -4.12 15.86 2.74
C HIS A 354 -3.27 14.78 2.07
N VAL A 355 -3.54 13.51 2.37
CA VAL A 355 -2.89 12.34 1.72
C VAL A 355 -3.46 12.07 0.34
N VAL A 356 -4.75 12.35 0.14
CA VAL A 356 -5.49 11.98 -1.07
C VAL A 356 -5.72 13.18 -2.00
N ARG A 357 -5.73 14.42 -1.46
CA ARG A 357 -5.90 15.66 -2.24
C ARG A 357 -4.71 16.58 -2.13
N ARG A 358 -4.36 17.26 -3.23
CA ARG A 358 -3.37 18.35 -3.22
C ARG A 358 -4.01 19.62 -2.66
N THR A 359 -3.78 19.89 -1.38
CA THR A 359 -4.13 21.17 -0.73
C THR A 359 -2.88 22.03 -0.53
N ARG A 360 -3.01 23.36 -0.32
CA ARG A 360 -1.85 24.23 0.00
C ARG A 360 -1.02 23.71 1.17
N LEU A 361 -1.68 23.29 2.26
CA LEU A 361 -1.01 22.70 3.42
C LEU A 361 -0.23 21.43 3.03
N SER A 362 -0.87 20.52 2.30
CA SER A 362 -0.24 19.30 1.80
C SER A 362 0.99 19.64 0.94
N THR A 363 0.88 20.64 0.04
CA THR A 363 1.97 21.11 -0.84
C THR A 363 3.15 21.66 -0.08
N ILE A 364 2.93 22.56 0.87
CA ILE A 364 4.00 23.14 1.70
C ILE A 364 4.71 22.03 2.48
N TRP A 365 3.96 21.14 3.14
CA TRP A 365 4.56 20.05 3.90
C TRP A 365 5.33 19.06 3.02
N TRP A 366 4.82 18.76 1.83
CA TRP A 366 5.55 17.92 0.88
C TRP A 366 6.89 18.54 0.49
N LEU A 367 6.92 19.83 0.16
CA LEU A 367 8.16 20.54 -0.19
C LEU A 367 9.15 20.59 0.98
N LEU A 368 8.66 20.80 2.21
CA LEU A 368 9.51 20.82 3.41
C LEU A 368 10.06 19.43 3.75
N ILE A 369 9.25 18.37 3.64
CA ILE A 369 9.68 17.00 3.90
C ILE A 369 10.74 16.57 2.88
N THR A 370 10.49 16.78 1.59
CA THR A 370 11.48 16.42 0.55
C THR A 370 12.77 17.21 0.72
N LEU A 371 12.69 18.52 1.01
CA LEU A 371 13.88 19.35 1.25
C LEU A 371 14.66 18.86 2.48
N GLY A 372 13.96 18.51 3.56
CA GLY A 372 14.57 17.97 4.77
C GLY A 372 15.28 16.65 4.54
N VAL A 373 14.67 15.72 3.80
CA VAL A 373 15.27 14.43 3.42
C VAL A 373 16.55 14.63 2.60
N TRP A 374 16.54 15.54 1.62
CA TRP A 374 17.73 15.88 0.83
C TRP A 374 18.82 16.58 1.67
N GLY A 375 18.44 17.46 2.58
CA GLY A 375 19.36 18.10 3.52
C GLY A 375 20.06 17.11 4.45
N LEU A 376 19.34 16.10 4.95
CA LEU A 376 19.94 15.00 5.72
C LEU A 376 20.90 14.18 4.87
N GLY A 377 20.56 13.91 3.60
CA GLY A 377 21.47 13.26 2.66
C GLY A 377 22.78 14.04 2.49
N MET A 378 22.71 15.38 2.38
CA MET A 378 23.89 16.24 2.24
C MET A 378 24.80 16.12 3.48
N VAL A 379 24.20 16.16 4.68
CA VAL A 379 24.92 15.99 5.95
C VAL A 379 25.67 14.65 5.96
N ILE A 380 25.03 13.56 5.50
CA ILE A 380 25.66 12.24 5.43
C ILE A 380 26.83 12.22 4.43
N ALA A 381 26.63 12.77 3.23
CA ALA A 381 27.65 12.81 2.18
C ALA A 381 28.92 13.54 2.63
N GLU A 382 28.76 14.67 3.34
CA GLU A 382 29.88 15.47 3.88
C GLU A 382 30.50 14.85 5.14
N SER A 383 29.74 14.02 5.86
CA SER A 383 30.25 13.35 7.07
C SER A 383 31.07 12.09 6.75
N ILE A 384 30.76 11.38 5.66
CA ILE A 384 31.48 10.18 5.20
C ILE A 384 31.87 10.37 3.73
N PRO A 385 32.86 11.24 3.41
CA PRO A 385 33.21 11.63 2.05
C PRO A 385 34.04 10.58 1.29
N ILE A 386 33.91 9.30 1.65
CA ILE A 386 34.62 8.15 1.05
C ILE A 386 33.58 7.13 0.59
N PHE A 387 33.49 6.91 -0.72
CA PHE A 387 32.43 6.13 -1.36
C PHE A 387 32.32 4.70 -0.81
N ASN A 388 33.43 3.96 -0.77
CA ASN A 388 33.45 2.58 -0.27
C ASN A 388 33.11 2.47 1.23
N ASN A 389 33.47 3.47 2.04
CA ASN A 389 33.15 3.45 3.47
C ASN A 389 31.66 3.73 3.70
N LEU A 390 31.10 4.69 2.96
CA LEU A 390 29.67 4.97 3.00
C LEU A 390 28.87 3.75 2.54
N LEU A 391 29.21 3.17 1.38
CA LEU A 391 28.52 1.99 0.86
C LEU A 391 28.64 0.80 1.82
N GLY A 392 29.82 0.55 2.38
CA GLY A 392 30.04 -0.53 3.35
C GLY A 392 29.20 -0.38 4.60
N LEU A 393 29.18 0.82 5.19
CA LEU A 393 28.38 1.12 6.37
C LEU A 393 26.88 0.92 6.12
N VAL A 394 26.38 1.45 5.01
CA VAL A 394 24.96 1.33 4.63
C VAL A 394 24.56 -0.11 4.42
N SER A 395 25.43 -0.88 3.77
CA SER A 395 25.19 -2.28 3.46
C SER A 395 25.18 -3.14 4.72
N ALA A 396 26.14 -2.91 5.62
CA ALA A 396 26.22 -3.63 6.89
C ALA A 396 25.05 -3.28 7.83
N ALA A 397 24.72 -1.99 7.98
CA ALA A 397 23.70 -1.55 8.93
C ALA A 397 22.28 -1.94 8.49
N PHE A 398 21.99 -1.88 7.18
CA PHE A 398 20.62 -1.95 6.68
C PHE A 398 20.42 -3.01 5.60
N ALA A 399 21.24 -3.04 4.54
CA ALA A 399 21.05 -4.01 3.43
C ALA A 399 21.14 -5.46 3.93
N SER A 400 22.04 -5.72 4.88
CA SER A 400 22.15 -6.99 5.61
C SER A 400 20.80 -7.50 6.13
N TRP A 401 19.94 -6.62 6.63
CA TRP A 401 18.59 -6.94 7.10
C TRP A 401 17.55 -6.90 5.98
N PHE A 402 17.44 -5.80 5.22
CA PHE A 402 16.36 -5.64 4.25
C PHE A 402 16.49 -6.56 3.02
N SER A 403 17.72 -6.92 2.63
CA SER A 403 17.99 -7.77 1.47
C SER A 403 18.25 -9.23 1.81
N PHE A 404 18.69 -9.55 3.04
CA PHE A 404 19.07 -10.93 3.40
C PHE A 404 18.36 -11.42 4.68
N GLY A 405 18.52 -10.72 5.81
CA GLY A 405 18.00 -11.14 7.11
C GLY A 405 16.47 -11.25 7.18
N LEU A 406 15.76 -10.14 6.93
CA LEU A 406 14.30 -10.06 7.00
C LEU A 406 13.60 -10.95 5.99
N PRO A 407 14.00 -11.04 4.70
CA PRO A 407 13.42 -12.01 3.77
C PRO A 407 13.51 -13.45 4.28
N GLY A 408 14.63 -13.84 4.89
CA GLY A 408 14.79 -15.14 5.54
C GLY A 408 13.81 -15.34 6.69
N ILE A 409 13.69 -14.35 7.59
CA ILE A 409 12.73 -14.36 8.71
C ILE A 409 11.29 -14.46 8.22
N PHE A 410 10.93 -13.72 7.17
CA PHE A 410 9.58 -13.70 6.60
C PHE A 410 9.18 -15.09 6.12
N TRP A 411 10.07 -15.79 5.42
CA TRP A 411 9.79 -17.13 4.97
C TRP A 411 9.70 -18.14 6.12
N LEU A 412 10.64 -18.08 7.07
CA LEU A 412 10.64 -18.95 8.26
C LEU A 412 9.36 -18.77 9.08
N TRP A 413 8.87 -17.53 9.20
CA TRP A 413 7.63 -17.19 9.90
C TRP A 413 6.39 -17.65 9.12
N MET A 414 6.31 -17.41 7.81
CA MET A 414 5.17 -17.86 6.97
C MET A 414 4.99 -19.37 6.94
N HIS A 415 6.09 -20.13 6.99
CA HIS A 415 6.09 -21.59 6.90
C HIS A 415 6.32 -22.29 8.25
N TYR A 416 6.16 -21.57 9.36
CA TYR A 416 6.33 -22.11 10.71
C TYR A 416 5.48 -23.39 10.91
N GLY A 417 6.11 -24.45 11.42
CA GLY A 417 5.48 -25.76 11.61
C GLY A 417 5.57 -26.71 10.41
N ASN A 418 5.92 -26.22 9.21
CA ASN A 418 5.97 -27.01 7.98
C ASN A 418 7.37 -27.13 7.34
N TRP A 419 8.43 -26.71 8.05
CA TRP A 419 9.80 -26.59 7.52
C TRP A 419 10.39 -27.90 6.98
N PHE A 420 10.08 -29.04 7.60
CA PHE A 420 10.71 -30.34 7.29
C PHE A 420 9.75 -31.36 6.69
N THR A 421 8.65 -30.89 6.09
CA THR A 421 7.57 -31.76 5.59
C THR A 421 7.96 -32.58 4.36
N ASN A 422 8.82 -32.05 3.49
CA ASN A 422 9.36 -32.75 2.33
C ASN A 422 10.72 -32.16 1.91
N LEU A 423 11.44 -32.84 1.01
CA LEU A 423 12.77 -32.41 0.57
C LEU A 423 12.78 -30.98 0.00
N LYS A 424 11.72 -30.57 -0.71
CA LYS A 424 11.59 -29.21 -1.23
C LYS A 424 11.53 -28.18 -0.11
N GLN A 425 10.75 -28.44 0.95
CA GLN A 425 10.68 -27.56 2.11
C GLN A 425 11.98 -27.57 2.92
N CYS A 426 12.65 -28.72 3.08
CA CYS A 426 13.98 -28.78 3.68
C CYS A 426 15.00 -27.92 2.92
N CYS A 427 15.02 -27.99 1.58
CA CYS A 427 15.90 -27.16 0.75
C CYS A 427 15.58 -25.67 0.90
N ARG A 428 14.30 -25.29 0.94
CA ARG A 428 13.90 -23.89 1.16
C ARG A 428 14.25 -23.41 2.58
N PHE A 429 14.10 -24.27 3.58
CA PHE A 429 14.53 -23.99 4.95
C PHE A 429 16.04 -23.76 5.03
N ALA A 430 16.84 -24.62 4.40
CA ALA A 430 18.29 -24.44 4.35
C ALA A 430 18.68 -23.14 3.63
N ALA A 431 18.08 -22.85 2.47
CA ALA A 431 18.37 -21.64 1.70
C ALA A 431 17.95 -20.35 2.44
N THR A 432 16.79 -20.34 3.11
CA THR A 432 16.32 -19.19 3.91
C THR A 432 17.08 -19.01 5.21
N SER A 433 17.50 -20.10 5.85
CA SER A 433 18.39 -20.06 7.01
C SER A 433 19.76 -19.51 6.64
N LEU A 434 20.30 -19.89 5.47
CA LEU A 434 21.53 -19.31 4.94
C LEU A 434 21.39 -17.80 4.72
N LEU A 435 20.28 -17.32 4.15
CA LEU A 435 20.01 -15.89 4.01
C LEU A 435 20.01 -15.15 5.36
N LEU A 436 19.38 -15.73 6.38
CA LEU A 436 19.36 -15.14 7.72
C LEU A 436 20.76 -15.08 8.33
N VAL A 437 21.54 -16.15 8.24
CA VAL A 437 22.92 -16.19 8.74
C VAL A 437 23.80 -15.18 8.01
N VAL A 438 23.69 -15.10 6.68
CA VAL A 438 24.41 -14.09 5.88
C VAL A 438 24.03 -12.68 6.32
N GLY A 439 22.75 -12.39 6.55
CA GLY A 439 22.29 -11.10 7.07
C GLY A 439 22.91 -10.76 8.43
N ILE A 440 22.95 -11.70 9.37
CA ILE A 440 23.54 -11.50 10.69
C ILE A 440 25.06 -11.26 10.58
N VAL A 441 25.75 -12.10 9.79
CA VAL A 441 27.21 -12.02 9.60
C VAL A 441 27.61 -10.70 8.93
N LEU A 442 26.90 -10.30 7.87
CA LEU A 442 27.10 -9.01 7.20
C LEU A 442 26.83 -7.84 8.14
N CYS A 443 25.84 -7.94 9.02
CA CYS A 443 25.56 -6.88 9.98
C CYS A 443 26.68 -6.73 11.00
N VAL A 444 27.03 -7.81 11.71
CA VAL A 444 27.99 -7.75 12.82
C VAL A 444 29.41 -7.44 12.31
N LEU A 445 29.91 -8.25 11.38
CA LEU A 445 31.29 -8.11 10.89
C LEU A 445 31.41 -6.91 9.95
N GLY A 446 30.38 -6.64 9.14
CA GLY A 446 30.38 -5.51 8.22
C GLY A 446 30.36 -4.18 8.97
N LEU A 447 29.60 -4.06 10.07
CA LEU A 447 29.59 -2.84 10.88
C LEU A 447 30.95 -2.63 11.53
N TRP A 448 31.55 -3.68 12.09
CA TRP A 448 32.88 -3.60 12.68
C TRP A 448 33.89 -3.07 11.64
N VAL A 449 34.05 -3.75 10.51
CA VAL A 449 35.08 -3.35 9.53
C VAL A 449 34.79 -1.99 8.89
N SER A 450 33.52 -1.62 8.72
CA SER A 450 33.15 -0.29 8.22
C SER A 450 33.50 0.81 9.21
N ILE A 451 33.20 0.62 10.50
CA ILE A 451 33.54 1.56 11.57
C ILE A 451 35.06 1.67 11.70
N GLU A 452 35.78 0.54 11.68
CA GLU A 452 37.24 0.51 11.71
C GLU A 452 37.84 1.29 10.53
N SER A 453 37.34 1.09 9.30
CA SER A 453 37.80 1.80 8.10
C SER A 453 37.54 3.32 8.17
N ILE A 454 36.42 3.73 8.78
CA ILE A 454 36.09 5.14 8.99
C ILE A 454 36.98 5.75 10.09
N ALA A 455 37.15 5.06 11.23
CA ALA A 455 37.90 5.54 12.38
C ALA A 455 39.40 5.66 12.10
N ASN A 456 39.97 4.70 11.38
CA ASN A 456 41.39 4.68 11.04
C ASN A 456 41.74 5.61 9.87
N GLY A 457 40.76 6.35 9.33
CA GLY A 457 40.97 7.40 8.35
C GLY A 457 41.58 6.87 7.05
N GLY A 458 40.74 6.33 6.16
CA GLY A 458 41.15 6.09 4.78
C GLY A 458 41.73 7.38 4.18
N ALA A 459 42.99 7.34 3.77
CA ALA A 459 43.70 8.48 3.18
C ALA A 459 42.99 8.96 1.90
N GLY A 460 42.09 9.95 1.99
CA GLY A 460 41.35 10.41 0.81
C GLY A 460 40.60 11.73 0.98
N SER A 461 39.86 11.92 2.06
CA SER A 461 39.05 13.14 2.27
C SER A 461 38.64 13.30 3.74
N LYS A 462 38.74 14.53 4.27
CA LYS A 462 38.30 14.85 5.64
C LYS A 462 36.83 15.31 5.63
N PRO A 463 36.00 14.91 6.62
CA PRO A 463 34.62 15.37 6.73
C PRO A 463 34.53 16.89 6.79
N TRP A 464 33.49 17.45 6.16
CA TRP A 464 33.17 18.89 6.22
C TRP A 464 34.33 19.80 5.80
N THR A 465 35.04 19.45 4.73
CA THR A 465 36.13 20.27 4.18
C THR A 465 35.84 20.71 2.75
N CYS A 466 36.44 21.84 2.35
CA CYS A 466 36.39 22.28 0.95
C CYS A 466 37.36 21.52 0.04
N GLU A 467 38.05 20.50 0.54
CA GLU A 467 39.00 19.73 -0.25
C GLU A 467 38.26 18.89 -1.30
N SER A 468 38.81 18.86 -2.52
CA SER A 468 38.28 18.02 -3.59
C SER A 468 38.35 16.54 -3.18
N ASN A 469 37.22 15.86 -3.29
CA ASN A 469 37.10 14.42 -3.09
C ASN A 469 37.18 13.62 -4.41
N ALA A 470 37.51 14.29 -5.53
CA ALA A 470 37.82 13.61 -6.78
C ALA A 470 39.22 12.99 -6.74
N ASP A 471 39.40 11.87 -7.43
CA ASP A 471 40.64 11.12 -7.41
C ASP A 471 41.81 11.90 -8.04
N ARG A 472 42.95 11.97 -7.33
CA ARG A 472 44.06 12.91 -7.62
C ARG A 472 44.88 12.57 -8.87
N GLN A 473 44.58 11.49 -9.57
CA GLN A 473 45.18 11.19 -10.88
C GLN A 473 44.95 12.31 -11.91
N SER A 474 43.96 13.19 -11.70
CA SER A 474 43.69 14.35 -12.58
C SER A 474 44.73 15.46 -12.60
N THR A 475 45.78 15.40 -11.78
CA THR A 475 46.74 16.52 -11.63
C THR A 475 48.16 16.22 -12.10
N ARG A 476 48.45 14.99 -12.57
CA ARG A 476 49.80 14.64 -13.05
C ARG A 476 50.02 14.82 -14.55
N ASP A 477 48.96 14.94 -15.35
CA ASP A 477 49.07 14.99 -16.82
C ASP A 477 49.08 16.40 -17.41
N ASP A 478 48.75 17.43 -16.63
CA ASP A 478 48.93 18.81 -17.07
C ASP A 478 50.37 19.24 -16.76
N GLY A 479 51.25 19.08 -17.76
CA GLY A 479 52.53 19.77 -17.84
C GLY A 479 52.30 21.28 -17.75
N GLY A 480 52.22 21.82 -16.54
CA GLY A 480 51.82 23.18 -16.28
C GLY A 480 52.34 23.64 -14.92
N ASN A 481 53.40 24.41 -14.97
CA ASN A 481 54.09 25.07 -13.87
C ASN A 481 53.12 25.96 -13.02
N HIS A 482 52.36 25.37 -12.09
CA HIS A 482 51.51 26.14 -11.17
C HIS A 482 52.24 26.42 -9.86
N ARG A 483 52.72 27.67 -9.77
CA ARG A 483 53.23 28.32 -8.57
C ARG A 483 52.27 28.14 -7.40
N LYS A 484 52.82 27.71 -6.26
CA LYS A 484 52.17 27.75 -4.94
C LYS A 484 51.59 29.14 -4.68
N PHE A 485 50.26 29.27 -4.67
CA PHE A 485 49.58 30.46 -4.17
C PHE A 485 49.07 30.15 -2.76
N ASN A 486 49.90 30.47 -1.75
CA ASN A 486 49.50 30.50 -0.35
C ASN A 486 49.00 31.93 -0.03
N SER A 487 47.71 32.09 0.18
CA SER A 487 47.12 33.07 1.10
C SER A 487 45.89 32.39 1.70
N TRP A 488 45.73 32.28 3.01
CA TRP A 488 45.37 33.37 3.91
C TRP A 488 45.94 33.21 5.32
N ARG A 489 46.27 34.37 5.91
CA ARG A 489 46.74 34.56 7.30
C ARG A 489 45.67 34.21 8.33
N ALA A 490 46.11 33.59 9.42
CA ALA A 490 45.69 33.96 10.78
C ALA A 490 46.84 33.74 11.78
N THR A 491 47.56 34.84 12.05
CA THR A 491 47.99 35.32 13.37
C THR A 491 48.91 34.45 14.26
N ARG A 492 50.21 34.80 14.17
CA ARG A 492 51.11 35.22 15.28
C ARG A 492 51.47 34.17 16.37
N CYS A 493 52.67 33.60 16.24
CA CYS A 493 53.58 33.41 17.38
C CYS A 493 54.99 33.85 16.99
N LYS A 494 55.64 34.50 17.96
CA LYS A 494 56.82 35.36 17.82
C LYS A 494 58.09 34.59 17.44
N SER A 495 58.92 35.32 16.71
CA SER A 495 60.34 35.09 16.44
C SER A 495 61.18 34.85 17.70
N HIS A 496 62.11 33.90 17.61
CA HIS A 496 63.50 34.16 18.00
C HIS A 496 64.45 33.37 17.09
N SER A 497 65.41 34.10 16.54
CA SER A 497 66.53 33.70 15.69
C SER A 497 67.72 33.21 16.51
N ALA A 498 68.44 32.20 15.98
CA ALA A 498 69.90 31.98 16.08
C ALA A 498 70.21 30.75 15.19
N ASP A 499 70.83 30.92 14.02
CA ASP A 499 72.28 30.82 13.76
C ASP A 499 72.74 29.37 13.49
N GLU A 500 72.93 29.08 12.18
CA GLU A 500 74.11 28.47 11.50
C GLU A 500 75.06 27.45 12.20
N PRO A 501 75.95 26.72 11.47
CA PRO A 501 75.68 25.72 10.43
C PRO A 501 76.56 24.44 10.56
N SER A 502 76.25 23.42 9.75
CA SER A 502 77.19 22.43 9.19
C SER A 502 77.94 21.45 10.14
N LYS A 503 77.85 20.15 9.84
CA LYS A 503 79.02 19.34 9.50
C LYS A 503 78.65 18.00 8.88
N ARG A 504 79.61 17.54 8.10
CA ARG A 504 79.62 16.53 7.04
C ARG A 504 79.91 15.15 7.62
N SER A 505 79.40 14.14 6.91
CA SER A 505 80.10 12.89 6.53
C SER A 505 79.91 11.59 7.33
N LEU A 506 79.85 10.52 6.52
CA LEU A 506 80.23 9.11 6.74
C LEU A 506 79.13 8.10 7.12
N ASN A 507 78.68 7.37 6.09
CA ASN A 507 78.40 5.91 6.14
C ASN A 507 79.75 5.14 6.14
N PRO A 508 79.85 3.80 6.36
CA PRO A 508 78.81 2.75 6.47
C PRO A 508 79.05 1.71 7.61
N THR A 509 78.28 0.61 7.59
CA THR A 509 78.54 -0.76 8.10
C THR A 509 77.88 -1.25 9.41
N THR A 510 76.92 -2.16 9.21
CA THR A 510 76.66 -3.48 9.84
C THR A 510 76.57 -3.70 11.36
N GLU A 511 75.57 -4.55 11.66
CA GLU A 511 75.42 -5.52 12.76
C GLU A 511 74.52 -5.20 13.95
N ALA A 512 73.77 -6.25 14.29
CA ALA A 512 72.66 -6.38 15.21
C ALA A 512 73.10 -6.44 16.67
N VAL A 513 72.26 -6.00 17.61
CA VAL A 513 72.10 -6.62 18.95
C VAL A 513 70.67 -6.36 19.48
N ASP A 514 70.08 -7.43 20.00
CA ASP A 514 68.86 -7.53 20.81
C ASP A 514 68.75 -6.56 21.99
N CYS A 515 67.52 -6.23 22.37
CA CYS A 515 67.12 -6.15 23.78
C CYS A 515 65.62 -6.39 23.92
N GLY A 516 65.25 -7.61 24.31
CA GLY A 516 63.97 -7.88 24.96
C GLY A 516 64.08 -7.67 26.47
N ILE A 517 63.04 -7.08 27.07
CA ILE A 517 62.64 -7.37 28.45
C ILE A 517 61.11 -7.51 28.48
N THR A 518 60.71 -8.63 29.05
CA THR A 518 59.40 -9.22 29.29
C THR A 518 58.71 -8.69 30.55
N SER A 519 57.37 -8.66 30.56
CA SER A 519 56.48 -9.05 31.68
C SER A 519 55.02 -8.81 31.28
N GLU A 520 54.00 -9.60 31.58
CA GLU A 520 53.80 -10.96 32.07
C GLU A 520 52.32 -11.29 31.75
N LEU A 521 52.05 -12.55 31.44
CA LEU A 521 50.71 -13.12 31.37
C LEU A 521 50.33 -13.64 32.76
N SER A 522 49.13 -13.30 33.25
CA SER A 522 48.49 -14.07 34.32
C SER A 522 47.00 -14.22 34.06
N PHE A 523 46.58 -15.47 33.96
CA PHE A 523 45.19 -15.94 33.97
C PHE A 523 45.02 -16.77 35.25
N SER A 524 44.11 -16.38 36.14
CA SER A 524 43.16 -17.24 36.86
C SER A 524 42.53 -16.53 38.06
N GLY A 525 41.22 -16.76 38.27
CA GLY A 525 40.60 -16.60 39.59
C GLY A 525 39.34 -15.74 39.69
N LEU A 526 38.20 -16.28 39.27
CA LEU A 526 36.88 -16.22 39.92
C LEU A 526 36.60 -15.16 41.01
N GLY A 527 35.56 -14.34 40.78
CA GLY A 527 34.71 -13.82 41.87
C GLY A 527 34.18 -12.38 41.67
N GLN A 528 32.84 -12.25 41.73
CA GLN A 528 32.03 -11.00 41.76
C GLN A 528 31.71 -10.43 40.36
N SER A 529 30.58 -10.74 39.73
CA SER A 529 29.17 -10.53 40.10
C SER A 529 28.88 -9.12 40.63
N LEU A 530 27.96 -8.46 39.91
CA LEU A 530 27.24 -7.21 40.17
C LEU A 530 27.78 -5.97 39.44
N ILE A 531 26.82 -5.24 38.86
CA ILE A 531 26.94 -3.93 38.20
C ILE A 531 27.32 -3.99 36.70
N PHE A 532 26.41 -4.49 35.86
CA PHE A 532 26.02 -3.85 34.59
C PHE A 532 24.62 -4.37 34.19
N LEU A 533 23.71 -4.29 35.17
CA LEU A 533 22.27 -4.51 35.08
C LEU A 533 21.63 -3.19 35.50
N SER A 534 21.35 -2.31 34.54
CA SER A 534 20.43 -1.18 34.68
C SER A 534 20.18 -0.60 33.28
N PHE A 535 19.38 -1.30 32.47
CA PHE A 535 18.43 -0.74 31.48
C PHE A 535 17.61 -1.84 30.76
N VAL A 536 17.47 -3.02 31.37
CA VAL A 536 16.58 -4.10 30.90
C VAL A 536 15.81 -4.67 32.10
N HIS A 537 14.78 -3.95 32.57
CA HIS A 537 13.72 -4.54 33.42
C HIS A 537 12.42 -3.72 33.45
N HIS A 538 11.66 -3.83 32.36
CA HIS A 538 10.19 -3.82 32.27
C HIS A 538 9.92 -4.21 30.81
N SER A 539 9.46 -5.39 30.42
CA SER A 539 8.36 -6.16 30.94
C SER A 539 8.44 -7.56 30.31
N THR A 540 8.58 -8.60 31.12
CA THR A 540 8.24 -9.98 30.74
C THR A 540 7.51 -10.62 31.90
N SER A 541 6.19 -10.64 31.81
CA SER A 541 5.37 -11.76 32.30
C SER A 541 3.96 -11.57 31.78
N LEU A 542 3.66 -12.11 30.60
CA LEU A 542 2.33 -12.68 30.39
C LEU A 542 2.31 -13.72 29.26
N HIS A 543 2.32 -14.97 29.70
CA HIS A 543 1.66 -16.14 29.11
C HIS A 543 2.14 -16.70 27.76
N THR A 544 3.11 -17.62 27.90
CA THR A 544 2.93 -19.01 27.47
C THR A 544 1.50 -19.53 27.70
N SER A 545 0.65 -19.43 26.69
CA SER A 545 -0.57 -20.21 26.42
C SER A 545 -1.21 -19.55 25.19
N ILE A 546 -1.79 -20.30 24.25
CA ILE A 546 -2.36 -19.84 22.95
C ILE A 546 -1.40 -20.04 21.76
N MET A 547 -0.92 -21.26 21.53
CA MET A 547 -0.44 -21.68 20.19
C MET A 547 -0.86 -23.13 19.88
N GLN A 548 -2.02 -23.52 20.37
CA GLN A 548 -2.62 -24.84 20.08
C GLN A 548 -3.79 -24.80 19.08
N SER A 549 -4.14 -23.66 18.49
CA SER A 549 -5.31 -23.61 17.60
C SER A 549 -5.23 -22.44 16.64
N LEU A 550 -4.87 -22.70 15.37
CA LEU A 550 -5.56 -22.20 14.16
C LEU A 550 -4.72 -22.49 12.91
N ALA A 551 -4.57 -23.78 12.60
CA ALA A 551 -4.36 -24.28 11.24
C ALA A 551 -5.70 -24.42 10.47
N LEU A 552 -6.81 -23.99 11.08
CA LEU A 552 -8.16 -23.86 10.54
C LEU A 552 -8.40 -22.62 9.68
N PHE A 553 -8.14 -22.64 8.37
CA PHE A 553 -8.84 -21.91 7.27
C PHE A 553 -7.90 -21.42 6.17
N LEU A 554 -7.73 -22.29 5.17
CA LEU A 554 -7.60 -21.89 3.78
C LEU A 554 -8.86 -22.36 3.06
N ALA A 555 -9.88 -21.50 2.98
CA ALA A 555 -10.99 -21.72 2.06
C ALA A 555 -11.77 -20.42 1.78
N GLY A 556 -11.52 -19.79 0.62
CA GLY A 556 -12.58 -19.03 -0.07
C GLY A 556 -12.22 -17.70 -0.72
N ALA A 557 -12.39 -17.67 -2.05
CA ALA A 557 -12.84 -16.54 -2.92
C ALA A 557 -11.89 -15.33 -3.15
N GLY A 558 -11.91 -14.65 -4.31
CA GLY A 558 -12.85 -14.69 -5.42
C GLY A 558 -12.41 -13.80 -6.61
N VAL A 559 -13.20 -13.87 -7.67
CA VAL A 559 -13.05 -13.23 -8.98
C VAL A 559 -13.25 -11.71 -8.87
N ALA A 560 -12.44 -10.90 -9.57
CA ALA A 560 -12.47 -9.44 -9.50
C ALA A 560 -13.54 -8.81 -10.42
N ASN A 561 -14.38 -7.92 -9.88
CA ASN A 561 -15.42 -7.15 -10.58
C ASN A 561 -15.28 -5.64 -10.29
N ALA A 562 -15.65 -4.75 -11.22
CA ALA A 562 -15.75 -3.30 -11.01
C ALA A 562 -16.80 -2.99 -9.93
N TYR A 563 -16.61 -1.93 -9.11
CA TYR A 563 -17.56 -1.61 -8.04
C TYR A 563 -17.77 -0.11 -7.76
N THR A 564 -19.02 0.25 -7.43
CA THR A 564 -19.37 1.51 -6.72
C THR A 564 -19.97 1.19 -5.35
N ILE A 565 -20.03 2.17 -4.45
CA ILE A 565 -20.45 2.00 -3.06
C ILE A 565 -21.46 3.09 -2.68
N ALA A 566 -22.60 2.68 -2.13
CA ALA A 566 -23.50 3.52 -1.37
C ALA A 566 -23.35 3.21 0.13
N VAL A 567 -22.92 4.19 0.91
CA VAL A 567 -22.86 4.11 2.37
C VAL A 567 -24.09 4.83 2.90
N ALA A 568 -24.83 4.20 3.80
CA ALA A 568 -26.05 4.79 4.37
C ALA A 568 -26.07 4.59 5.88
N GLU A 569 -26.53 5.60 6.60
CA GLU A 569 -26.72 5.53 8.05
C GLU A 569 -28.12 4.98 8.39
N ARG A 570 -28.22 4.18 9.45
CA ARG A 570 -29.50 3.63 9.92
C ARG A 570 -30.35 4.75 10.52
N PHE A 571 -31.59 4.92 10.06
CA PHE A 571 -32.53 5.88 10.65
C PHE A 571 -33.65 5.22 11.45
N MET A 572 -34.12 4.02 11.06
CA MET A 572 -35.34 3.42 11.63
C MET A 572 -35.16 1.95 12.01
N TYR A 573 -35.84 1.54 13.10
CA TYR A 573 -36.15 0.13 13.39
C TYR A 573 -37.66 -0.03 13.27
N LYS A 574 -38.14 -0.97 12.45
CA LYS A 574 -39.58 -1.16 12.26
C LYS A 574 -39.92 -2.59 11.85
N ASN A 575 -41.09 -3.06 12.27
CA ASN A 575 -41.61 -4.40 11.97
C ASN A 575 -42.43 -4.46 10.67
N ILE A 576 -41.90 -3.86 9.60
CA ILE A 576 -42.53 -3.78 8.29
C ILE A 576 -41.64 -4.44 7.24
N ASP A 577 -42.26 -4.99 6.20
CA ASP A 577 -41.56 -5.52 5.04
C ASP A 577 -42.49 -5.41 3.83
N PRO A 578 -42.34 -4.33 3.02
CA PRO A 578 -43.22 -4.09 1.89
C PRO A 578 -43.05 -5.10 0.75
N ILE A 579 -41.98 -5.89 0.73
CA ILE A 579 -41.75 -6.91 -0.32
C ILE A 579 -42.43 -8.23 0.09
N VAL A 580 -42.21 -8.70 1.32
CA VAL A 580 -42.64 -10.03 1.76
C VAL A 580 -44.05 -10.02 2.36
N VAL A 581 -44.42 -8.97 3.11
CA VAL A 581 -45.74 -8.83 3.73
C VAL A 581 -46.34 -7.44 3.49
N PRO A 582 -46.60 -7.08 2.22
CA PRO A 582 -47.11 -5.76 1.86
C PRO A 582 -48.38 -5.39 2.63
N GLY A 583 -48.45 -4.13 3.06
CA GLY A 583 -49.58 -3.54 3.79
C GLY A 583 -49.74 -4.02 5.23
N LYS A 584 -48.77 -4.73 5.81
CA LYS A 584 -48.90 -5.32 7.17
C LYS A 584 -47.71 -5.00 8.07
N TYR A 585 -48.00 -4.68 9.33
CA TYR A 585 -47.02 -4.52 10.41
C TYR A 585 -46.79 -5.83 11.16
N THR A 586 -46.63 -6.92 10.42
CA THR A 586 -46.49 -8.27 10.99
C THR A 586 -45.20 -8.96 10.53
N SER A 587 -44.21 -8.17 10.10
CA SER A 587 -42.85 -8.66 9.86
C SER A 587 -42.09 -8.79 11.18
N HIS A 588 -40.95 -9.48 11.16
CA HIS A 588 -39.93 -9.29 12.20
C HIS A 588 -39.34 -7.88 12.12
N MET A 589 -38.57 -7.49 13.13
CA MET A 589 -37.95 -6.18 13.18
C MET A 589 -36.83 -6.06 12.15
N HIS A 590 -36.87 -5.00 11.35
CA HIS A 590 -35.82 -4.67 10.40
C HIS A 590 -35.15 -3.34 10.76
N SER A 591 -33.88 -3.21 10.39
CA SER A 591 -33.08 -1.99 10.44
C SER A 591 -33.08 -1.36 9.05
N PHE A 592 -33.57 -0.14 8.93
CA PHE A 592 -33.74 0.58 7.66
C PHE A 592 -32.66 1.63 7.44
N PHE A 593 -32.21 1.73 6.18
CA PHE A 593 -31.21 2.66 5.65
C PHE A 593 -31.69 3.26 4.33
N GLY A 594 -31.16 4.42 3.96
CA GLY A 594 -31.48 5.09 2.71
C GLY A 594 -32.73 5.97 2.84
N SER A 595 -33.71 5.82 1.95
CA SER A 595 -34.88 6.70 1.93
C SER A 595 -35.84 6.51 3.11
N ASP A 596 -36.26 7.64 3.67
CA ASP A 596 -37.19 7.73 4.80
C ASP A 596 -38.67 7.62 4.41
N ALA A 597 -38.98 7.65 3.12
CA ALA A 597 -40.33 7.46 2.58
C ALA A 597 -40.80 5.99 2.56
N VAL A 598 -39.98 5.06 3.05
CA VAL A 598 -40.36 3.64 3.12
C VAL A 598 -41.50 3.40 4.12
N THR A 599 -42.53 2.70 3.66
CA THR A 599 -43.71 2.30 4.44
C THR A 599 -44.07 0.84 4.12
N VAL A 600 -45.10 0.30 4.78
CA VAL A 600 -45.65 -1.04 4.46
C VAL A 600 -46.15 -1.18 3.02
N ASN A 601 -46.41 -0.08 2.32
CA ASN A 601 -47.01 -0.06 0.98
C ASN A 601 -46.03 0.37 -0.11
N THR A 602 -44.80 0.71 0.23
CA THR A 602 -43.84 1.25 -0.73
C THR A 602 -43.42 0.18 -1.74
N THR A 603 -43.71 0.42 -3.02
CA THR A 603 -43.40 -0.54 -4.08
C THR A 603 -42.64 0.07 -5.25
N THR A 604 -42.55 1.40 -5.34
CA THR A 604 -41.97 2.10 -6.49
C THR A 604 -40.74 2.90 -6.11
N SER A 605 -39.83 3.09 -7.07
CA SER A 605 -38.68 3.98 -6.93
C SER A 605 -39.12 5.43 -6.72
N LYS A 606 -40.22 5.83 -7.38
CA LYS A 606 -40.78 7.17 -7.27
C LYS A 606 -41.23 7.52 -5.85
N ASP A 607 -41.86 6.58 -5.15
CA ASP A 607 -42.26 6.79 -3.76
C ASP A 607 -41.05 7.05 -2.86
N LEU A 608 -39.95 6.31 -3.08
CA LEU A 608 -38.72 6.51 -2.32
C LEU A 608 -38.02 7.83 -2.67
N GLN A 609 -38.02 8.22 -3.95
CA GLN A 609 -37.44 9.48 -4.44
C GLN A 609 -38.22 10.73 -3.97
N ALA A 610 -39.46 10.57 -3.51
CA ALA A 610 -40.24 11.66 -2.91
C ALA A 610 -39.82 11.95 -1.46
N GLY A 611 -39.10 11.04 -0.81
CA GLY A 611 -38.55 11.20 0.53
C GLY A 611 -37.19 11.88 0.56
N CYS A 612 -36.56 11.85 1.72
CA CYS A 612 -35.15 12.18 1.88
C CYS A 612 -34.33 10.90 2.10
N SER A 613 -33.02 10.94 1.81
CA SER A 613 -32.14 9.77 1.94
C SER A 613 -30.99 9.96 2.93
N THR A 614 -30.69 8.91 3.69
CA THR A 614 -29.49 8.80 4.54
C THR A 614 -28.25 8.30 3.81
N ALA A 615 -28.36 7.96 2.52
CA ALA A 615 -27.21 7.56 1.72
C ALA A 615 -26.25 8.74 1.51
N GLU A 616 -24.94 8.52 1.59
CA GLU A 616 -23.90 9.54 1.35
C GLU A 616 -23.94 10.09 -0.08
N ASN A 617 -24.43 9.30 -1.03
CA ASN A 617 -24.64 9.73 -2.40
C ASN A 617 -26.02 10.42 -2.53
N PRO A 618 -26.09 11.71 -2.91
CA PRO A 618 -27.35 12.46 -2.98
C PRO A 618 -28.30 11.96 -4.08
N ASN A 619 -27.84 11.07 -4.96
CA ASN A 619 -28.61 10.50 -6.06
C ASN A 619 -29.20 9.12 -5.73
N ASP A 620 -28.96 8.61 -4.53
CA ASP A 620 -29.41 7.30 -4.08
C ASP A 620 -30.50 7.43 -3.02
N PHE A 621 -31.76 7.25 -3.44
CA PHE A 621 -32.92 7.17 -2.55
C PHE A 621 -33.34 5.73 -2.33
N SER A 622 -32.49 4.75 -2.61
CA SER A 622 -32.86 3.35 -2.40
C SER A 622 -33.20 3.09 -0.94
N SER A 623 -34.10 2.15 -0.69
CA SER A 623 -34.36 1.66 0.67
C SER A 623 -33.68 0.32 0.82
N TYR A 624 -32.82 0.23 1.83
CA TYR A 624 -32.14 -1.00 2.20
C TYR A 624 -32.57 -1.39 3.60
N TRP A 625 -32.90 -2.66 3.80
CA TRP A 625 -33.16 -3.13 5.15
C TRP A 625 -32.69 -4.57 5.37
N VAL A 626 -32.40 -4.86 6.64
CA VAL A 626 -31.93 -6.17 7.11
C VAL A 626 -32.56 -6.49 8.47
N PRO A 627 -32.69 -7.77 8.86
CA PRO A 627 -33.14 -8.13 10.20
C PRO A 627 -32.29 -7.44 11.25
N THR A 628 -32.95 -6.80 12.23
CA THR A 628 -32.22 -6.14 13.31
C THR A 628 -31.51 -7.18 14.17
N LEU A 629 -30.21 -6.94 14.42
CA LEU A 629 -29.39 -7.76 15.29
C LEU A 629 -29.56 -7.28 16.74
N PHE A 630 -29.78 -8.21 17.66
CA PHE A 630 -29.91 -7.95 19.08
C PHE A 630 -28.87 -8.73 19.88
N VAL A 631 -28.43 -8.14 20.99
CA VAL A 631 -27.78 -8.86 22.09
C VAL A 631 -28.84 -9.28 23.08
N ARG A 632 -28.89 -10.56 23.43
CA ARG A 632 -29.75 -11.12 24.48
C ARG A 632 -28.98 -11.20 25.78
N ASN A 633 -29.45 -10.51 26.81
CA ASN A 633 -28.93 -10.56 28.18
C ASN A 633 -30.06 -10.90 29.17
N GLU A 634 -29.72 -11.02 30.46
CA GLU A 634 -30.70 -11.32 31.53
C GLU A 634 -31.80 -10.24 31.63
N SER A 635 -31.51 -9.02 31.20
CA SER A 635 -32.44 -7.86 31.21
C SER A 635 -33.31 -7.70 29.95
N GLY A 636 -33.11 -8.51 28.90
CA GLY A 636 -33.87 -8.44 27.65
C GLY A 636 -32.99 -8.42 26.38
N ALA A 637 -33.53 -7.88 25.29
CA ALA A 637 -32.85 -7.81 24.01
C ALA A 637 -32.53 -6.35 23.63
N THR A 638 -31.24 -6.06 23.41
CA THR A 638 -30.76 -4.71 23.05
C THR A 638 -30.26 -4.68 21.61
N PRO A 639 -30.73 -3.75 20.76
CA PRO A 639 -30.30 -3.70 19.36
C PRO A 639 -28.82 -3.33 19.27
N VAL A 640 -28.10 -4.01 18.39
CA VAL A 640 -26.66 -3.79 18.18
C VAL A 640 -26.45 -2.59 17.27
N PRO A 641 -25.65 -1.58 17.68
CA PRO A 641 -25.39 -0.44 16.84
C PRO A 641 -24.55 -0.84 15.61
N PHE A 642 -24.82 -0.18 14.49
CA PHE A 642 -24.03 -0.32 13.28
C PHE A 642 -22.76 0.53 13.40
N SER A 643 -21.62 -0.05 13.03
CA SER A 643 -20.38 0.69 12.75
C SER A 643 -20.44 1.27 11.34
N ARG A 644 -20.89 0.48 10.37
CA ARG A 644 -21.07 0.92 8.98
C ARG A 644 -22.00 -0.03 8.21
N PHE A 645 -22.92 0.53 7.44
CA PHE A 645 -23.64 -0.20 6.39
C PHE A 645 -23.12 0.26 5.02
N SER A 646 -22.88 -0.68 4.11
CA SER A 646 -22.41 -0.37 2.76
C SER A 646 -23.06 -1.31 1.74
N ALA A 647 -23.73 -0.72 0.76
CA ALA A 647 -24.24 -1.36 -0.44
C ALA A 647 -23.19 -1.21 -1.55
N TYR A 648 -22.55 -2.32 -1.93
CA TYR A 648 -21.63 -2.37 -3.06
C TYR A 648 -22.39 -2.78 -4.31
N TYR A 649 -22.25 -2.04 -5.39
CA TYR A 649 -22.73 -2.44 -6.71
C TYR A 649 -21.53 -2.96 -7.48
N VAL A 650 -21.45 -4.28 -7.65
CA VAL A 650 -20.32 -4.98 -8.27
C VAL A 650 -20.70 -5.51 -9.64
N SER A 651 -19.74 -6.03 -10.41
CA SER A 651 -19.97 -6.64 -11.73
C SER A 651 -20.52 -5.67 -12.78
N ILE A 652 -20.29 -4.36 -12.59
CA ILE A 652 -20.79 -3.28 -13.46
C ILE A 652 -20.27 -3.46 -14.88
N GLU A 653 -19.04 -3.97 -15.05
CA GLU A 653 -18.43 -4.22 -16.34
C GLU A 653 -19.15 -5.30 -17.17
N ASN A 654 -19.95 -6.13 -16.52
CA ASN A 654 -20.77 -7.14 -17.18
C ASN A 654 -22.25 -6.75 -17.24
N ALA A 655 -22.62 -5.57 -16.71
CA ALA A 655 -23.98 -5.10 -16.74
C ALA A 655 -24.34 -4.63 -18.16
N GLU A 656 -25.45 -5.16 -18.67
CA GLU A 656 -26.04 -4.78 -19.95
C GLU A 656 -27.08 -3.66 -19.76
N VAL A 657 -27.63 -3.54 -18.55
CA VAL A 657 -28.67 -2.56 -18.19
C VAL A 657 -28.44 -1.99 -16.80
N ALA A 658 -28.91 -0.77 -16.59
CA ALA A 658 -28.98 -0.16 -15.27
C ALA A 658 -29.96 -0.95 -14.41
N ILE A 659 -29.89 -0.78 -13.08
CA ILE A 659 -30.88 -1.36 -12.19
C ILE A 659 -32.23 -0.71 -12.52
N PRO A 660 -33.25 -1.48 -12.97
CA PRO A 660 -34.51 -0.90 -13.41
C PRO A 660 -35.19 -0.12 -12.30
N GLN A 661 -35.92 0.94 -12.66
CA GLN A 661 -36.85 1.57 -11.71
C GLN A 661 -37.89 0.53 -11.26
N ASP A 662 -38.37 0.68 -10.02
CA ASP A 662 -39.29 -0.22 -9.33
C ASP A 662 -38.74 -1.63 -9.06
N TYR A 663 -37.47 -1.86 -9.39
CA TYR A 663 -36.80 -3.12 -9.05
C TYR A 663 -36.74 -3.31 -7.55
N LYS A 664 -37.14 -4.51 -7.11
CA LYS A 664 -37.13 -4.93 -5.70
C LYS A 664 -36.69 -6.37 -5.58
N ALA A 665 -35.93 -6.68 -4.54
CA ALA A 665 -35.41 -8.01 -4.31
C ALA A 665 -35.21 -8.31 -2.83
N VAL A 666 -35.28 -9.60 -2.52
CA VAL A 666 -34.89 -10.18 -1.24
C VAL A 666 -33.78 -11.19 -1.53
N ALA A 667 -32.66 -11.07 -0.85
CA ALA A 667 -31.55 -12.03 -0.91
C ALA A 667 -31.43 -12.75 0.43
N GLY A 668 -31.39 -14.08 0.42
CA GLY A 668 -31.44 -14.90 1.63
C GLY A 668 -32.86 -15.35 2.00
N LYS A 669 -32.97 -16.08 3.11
CA LYS A 669 -34.23 -16.75 3.50
C LYS A 669 -34.53 -16.56 4.99
N SER A 670 -35.55 -15.77 5.29
CA SER A 670 -35.98 -15.47 6.67
C SER A 670 -36.45 -16.68 7.49
N SER A 671 -36.79 -17.80 6.82
CA SER A 671 -37.20 -19.05 7.48
C SER A 671 -36.06 -20.06 7.68
N ALA A 672 -34.84 -19.73 7.27
CA ALA A 672 -33.69 -20.62 7.41
C ALA A 672 -33.28 -20.78 8.88
N THR A 673 -33.11 -22.02 9.30
CA THR A 673 -32.76 -22.38 10.70
C THR A 673 -31.41 -23.07 10.83
N LYS A 674 -30.84 -23.49 9.70
CA LYS A 674 -29.55 -24.19 9.57
C LYS A 674 -28.91 -23.85 8.23
N GLN A 675 -27.61 -24.12 8.06
CA GLN A 675 -26.85 -23.79 6.86
C GLN A 675 -27.44 -24.38 5.57
N ALA A 676 -28.02 -25.58 5.63
CA ALA A 676 -28.66 -26.22 4.50
C ALA A 676 -29.92 -25.50 4.00
N ASP A 677 -30.55 -24.67 4.84
CA ASP A 677 -31.72 -23.87 4.47
C ASP A 677 -31.34 -22.51 3.85
N VAL A 678 -30.07 -22.10 3.98
CA VAL A 678 -29.55 -20.81 3.50
C VAL A 678 -29.46 -20.83 1.98
N GLU A 679 -29.87 -19.73 1.36
CA GLU A 679 -29.75 -19.57 -0.08
C GLU A 679 -28.26 -19.59 -0.51
N PRO A 680 -27.82 -20.58 -1.30
CA PRO A 680 -26.40 -20.81 -1.54
C PRO A 680 -25.72 -19.70 -2.36
N LEU A 681 -26.44 -19.11 -3.33
CA LEU A 681 -25.91 -18.06 -4.21
C LEU A 681 -25.96 -16.66 -3.58
N ALA A 682 -26.68 -16.47 -2.48
CA ALA A 682 -26.68 -15.23 -1.71
C ALA A 682 -25.35 -15.02 -0.96
N GLY A 683 -24.47 -16.03 -0.87
CA GLY A 683 -23.12 -15.90 -0.32
C GLY A 683 -23.08 -15.40 1.13
N ILE A 684 -24.10 -15.71 1.93
CA ILE A 684 -24.25 -15.20 3.30
C ILE A 684 -23.12 -15.70 4.19
N GLU A 685 -22.40 -14.75 4.80
CA GLU A 685 -21.30 -15.04 5.70
C GLU A 685 -21.27 -14.08 6.88
N TRP A 686 -21.13 -14.61 8.10
CA TRP A 686 -20.84 -13.85 9.31
C TRP A 686 -19.41 -14.11 9.78
N PHE A 687 -18.63 -13.06 10.03
CA PHE A 687 -17.25 -13.15 10.48
C PHE A 687 -16.83 -11.94 11.31
N CYS A 688 -15.67 -12.01 11.95
CA CYS A 688 -15.09 -10.87 12.64
C CYS A 688 -14.16 -10.11 11.70
N GLU A 689 -14.31 -8.79 11.61
CA GLU A 689 -13.41 -7.95 10.80
C GLU A 689 -11.96 -8.05 11.32
N ASN A 690 -11.02 -8.33 10.42
CA ASN A 690 -9.62 -8.67 10.73
C ASN A 690 -9.46 -9.87 11.68
N GLY A 691 -10.53 -10.65 11.87
CA GLY A 691 -10.48 -11.91 12.59
C GLY A 691 -9.88 -13.01 11.73
N PRO A 692 -9.44 -14.11 12.36
CA PRO A 692 -9.13 -15.30 11.58
C PRO A 692 -10.36 -15.68 10.76
N ALA A 693 -10.12 -16.28 9.60
CA ALA A 693 -11.21 -16.91 8.89
C ALA A 693 -11.77 -18.07 9.77
N LYS A 694 -12.98 -18.56 9.51
CA LYS A 694 -13.69 -19.57 10.36
C LYS A 694 -12.89 -20.91 10.47
N ALA A 695 -13.43 -22.06 10.89
CA ALA A 695 -12.67 -23.34 10.93
C ALA A 695 -13.24 -24.37 9.93
N ASP A 696 -12.41 -25.09 9.13
CA ASP A 696 -12.85 -25.78 7.89
C ASP A 696 -14.04 -26.70 8.19
N GLY A 697 -15.15 -26.50 7.46
CA GLY A 697 -16.44 -27.17 7.74
C GLY A 697 -17.41 -26.39 8.64
N ALA A 698 -17.04 -25.22 9.17
CA ALA A 698 -17.95 -24.36 9.92
C ALA A 698 -18.98 -23.68 9.01
N ASP A 699 -20.20 -23.58 9.52
CA ASP A 699 -21.30 -22.90 8.83
C ASP A 699 -20.98 -21.42 8.59
N LYS A 700 -20.87 -21.04 7.31
CA LYS A 700 -20.57 -19.66 6.89
C LYS A 700 -21.60 -18.65 7.41
N ALA A 701 -22.87 -19.04 7.43
CA ALA A 701 -23.98 -18.22 7.91
C ALA A 701 -24.20 -18.30 9.44
N ALA A 702 -23.44 -19.09 10.19
CA ALA A 702 -23.49 -19.10 11.66
C ALA A 702 -22.84 -17.86 12.26
N PHE A 703 -23.31 -17.34 13.40
CA PHE A 703 -22.56 -16.31 14.12
C PHE A 703 -21.19 -16.81 14.61
N PRO A 704 -20.19 -15.93 14.77
CA PRO A 704 -18.94 -16.27 15.44
C PRO A 704 -19.18 -16.70 16.90
N THR A 705 -18.51 -17.78 17.32
CA THR A 705 -18.60 -18.32 18.69
C THR A 705 -17.74 -17.56 19.70
N LYS A 706 -17.02 -16.52 19.26
CA LYS A 706 -16.20 -15.65 20.09
C LYS A 706 -16.33 -14.20 19.65
N THR A 707 -16.17 -13.29 20.60
CA THR A 707 -16.18 -11.85 20.35
C THR A 707 -15.18 -11.40 19.30
N CYS A 708 -15.64 -10.49 18.44
CA CYS A 708 -14.82 -9.85 17.43
C CYS A 708 -13.96 -8.75 18.04
N GLY A 709 -12.65 -8.74 17.72
CA GLY A 709 -11.71 -7.73 18.23
C GLY A 709 -11.93 -6.32 17.67
N THR A 710 -12.62 -6.18 16.53
CA THR A 710 -12.94 -4.89 15.92
C THR A 710 -14.46 -4.73 15.73
N HIS A 711 -15.03 -5.31 14.68
CA HIS A 711 -16.45 -5.31 14.37
C HIS A 711 -16.93 -6.72 13.99
N LEU A 712 -18.19 -7.02 14.30
CA LEU A 712 -18.88 -8.18 13.71
C LEU A 712 -19.36 -7.78 12.32
N GLN A 713 -19.07 -8.60 11.31
CA GLN A 713 -19.39 -8.30 9.93
C GLN A 713 -20.26 -9.40 9.30
N THR A 714 -21.20 -8.99 8.45
CA THR A 714 -21.92 -9.90 7.55
C THR A 714 -21.87 -9.42 6.11
N LEU A 715 -21.83 -10.37 5.17
CA LEU A 715 -21.94 -10.15 3.73
C LEU A 715 -23.16 -10.90 3.17
N LEU A 716 -23.81 -10.35 2.14
CA LEU A 716 -24.81 -11.04 1.32
C LEU A 716 -24.86 -10.41 -0.09
N LEU A 717 -25.14 -11.23 -1.10
CA LEU A 717 -25.20 -10.89 -2.52
C LEU A 717 -26.65 -11.01 -3.03
N PHE A 718 -27.07 -10.05 -3.85
CA PHE A 718 -28.36 -10.06 -4.54
C PHE A 718 -28.24 -10.66 -5.95
N HIS A 719 -29.40 -10.85 -6.58
CA HIS A 719 -29.54 -11.21 -7.99
C HIS A 719 -28.77 -10.25 -8.91
N ASP A 720 -28.21 -10.78 -10.00
CA ASP A 720 -27.49 -10.03 -11.03
C ASP A 720 -28.14 -10.14 -12.43
N CYS A 721 -29.22 -10.90 -12.57
CA CYS A 721 -30.03 -10.99 -13.78
C CYS A 721 -31.43 -10.45 -13.55
N VAL A 722 -31.96 -9.67 -14.49
CA VAL A 722 -33.29 -9.05 -14.41
C VAL A 722 -34.01 -9.09 -15.76
N ASN A 723 -35.32 -9.33 -15.74
CA ASN A 723 -36.20 -9.07 -16.87
C ASN A 723 -36.72 -7.63 -16.79
N GLU A 724 -36.35 -6.78 -17.73
CA GLU A 724 -36.73 -5.35 -17.72
C GLU A 724 -38.25 -5.10 -17.80
N LYS A 725 -39.04 -6.07 -18.27
CA LYS A 725 -40.50 -5.94 -18.41
C LYS A 725 -41.26 -6.45 -17.19
N THR A 726 -40.85 -7.59 -16.64
CA THR A 726 -41.54 -8.21 -15.48
C THR A 726 -40.91 -7.84 -14.15
N LEU A 727 -39.68 -7.30 -14.16
CA LEU A 727 -38.83 -7.03 -12.99
C LEU A 727 -38.47 -8.29 -12.18
N GLU A 728 -38.78 -9.47 -12.70
CA GLU A 728 -38.31 -10.74 -12.13
C GLU A 728 -36.79 -10.81 -12.23
N SER A 729 -36.16 -11.35 -11.18
CA SER A 729 -34.70 -11.45 -11.10
C SER A 729 -34.24 -12.77 -10.52
N THR A 730 -33.01 -13.14 -10.85
CA THR A 730 -32.35 -14.34 -10.35
C THR A 730 -30.84 -14.17 -10.41
N TYR A 731 -30.10 -15.13 -9.87
CA TYR A 731 -28.64 -15.20 -10.02
C TYR A 731 -28.29 -15.77 -11.39
N SER A 732 -27.23 -15.25 -12.02
CA SER A 732 -26.63 -15.82 -13.23
C SER A 732 -26.13 -17.27 -13.04
N GLY A 733 -25.78 -17.66 -11.81
CA GLY A 733 -25.57 -19.05 -11.40
C GLY A 733 -24.29 -19.76 -11.88
N THR A 734 -24.05 -20.95 -11.31
CA THR A 734 -22.97 -21.93 -11.61
C THR A 734 -23.51 -23.13 -12.40
N HIS A 735 -24.19 -22.89 -13.51
CA HIS A 735 -24.75 -23.97 -14.33
C HIS A 735 -23.64 -24.69 -15.10
N ASN A 736 -23.58 -26.01 -14.97
CA ASN A 736 -22.90 -26.88 -15.93
C ASN A 736 -23.44 -26.58 -17.35
N TRP A 737 -22.68 -26.95 -18.39
CA TRP A 737 -23.16 -27.56 -19.65
C TRP A 737 -22.59 -26.98 -20.97
N VAL A 738 -22.13 -27.94 -21.78
CA VAL A 738 -22.34 -28.19 -23.22
C VAL A 738 -22.18 -27.05 -24.23
N SER A 739 -20.95 -26.60 -24.48
CA SER A 739 -20.43 -26.36 -25.85
C SER A 739 -19.05 -25.70 -25.77
N TRP A 740 -18.16 -26.03 -26.70
CA TRP A 740 -16.91 -25.31 -26.91
C TRP A 740 -17.21 -23.92 -27.49
N GLY A 741 -17.25 -22.91 -26.61
CA GLY A 741 -17.45 -21.50 -26.97
C GLY A 741 -18.25 -20.78 -25.89
N VAL A 742 -17.62 -19.81 -25.22
CA VAL A 742 -18.21 -19.09 -24.07
C VAL A 742 -19.08 -17.92 -24.58
N PRO A 743 -20.41 -17.91 -24.38
CA PRO A 743 -21.22 -16.73 -24.67
C PRO A 743 -20.95 -15.61 -23.64
N ALA A 744 -21.09 -14.35 -24.10
CA ALA A 744 -20.80 -13.15 -23.30
C ALA A 744 -21.81 -12.89 -22.14
N ASN A 745 -23.02 -13.45 -22.21
CA ASN A 745 -24.09 -13.27 -21.23
C ASN A 745 -24.41 -14.59 -20.49
N ARG A 746 -24.47 -14.54 -19.15
CA ARG A 746 -24.69 -15.70 -18.25
C ARG A 746 -26.10 -15.75 -17.65
N CYS A 747 -27.02 -14.87 -18.05
CA CYS A 747 -28.39 -14.82 -17.53
C CYS A 747 -29.36 -15.78 -18.25
N PRO A 748 -30.47 -16.19 -17.60
CA PRO A 748 -31.53 -16.94 -18.27
C PRO A 748 -32.11 -16.22 -19.49
N VAL A 749 -32.68 -16.99 -20.42
CA VAL A 749 -33.27 -16.45 -21.66
C VAL A 749 -34.33 -15.39 -21.32
N GLY A 750 -34.22 -14.22 -21.94
CA GLY A 750 -35.12 -13.08 -21.73
C GLY A 750 -34.74 -12.18 -20.54
N MET A 751 -33.65 -12.47 -19.84
CA MET A 751 -33.09 -11.61 -18.79
C MET A 751 -31.77 -10.99 -19.23
N LYS A 752 -31.48 -9.81 -18.70
CA LYS A 752 -30.23 -9.09 -18.89
C LYS A 752 -29.47 -8.94 -17.58
N ARG A 753 -28.17 -8.77 -17.68
CA ARG A 753 -27.31 -8.57 -16.52
C ARG A 753 -27.35 -7.11 -16.06
N MET A 754 -27.45 -6.90 -14.76
CA MET A 754 -27.40 -5.57 -14.13
C MET A 754 -26.29 -5.52 -13.08
N PRO A 755 -25.88 -4.33 -12.57
CA PRO A 755 -24.95 -4.24 -11.46
C PRO A 755 -25.44 -5.07 -10.27
N GLN A 756 -24.59 -5.97 -9.78
CA GLN A 756 -24.95 -6.87 -8.69
C GLN A 756 -24.79 -6.17 -7.35
N LEU A 757 -25.87 -6.07 -6.59
CA LEU A 757 -25.84 -5.50 -5.25
C LEU A 757 -25.25 -6.49 -4.23
N ARG A 758 -24.37 -6.01 -3.34
CA ARG A 758 -23.80 -6.75 -2.22
C ARG A 758 -23.84 -5.90 -0.97
N PHE A 759 -24.52 -6.36 0.09
CA PHE A 759 -24.39 -5.69 1.38
C PHE A 759 -23.13 -6.14 2.10
N SER A 760 -22.49 -5.18 2.76
CA SER A 760 -21.42 -5.39 3.72
C SER A 760 -21.73 -4.57 4.97
N ILE A 761 -22.03 -5.28 6.05
CA ILE A 761 -22.64 -4.69 7.24
C ILE A 761 -21.71 -4.94 8.42
N ARG A 762 -21.32 -3.88 9.12
CA ARG A 762 -20.46 -3.94 10.31
C ARG A 762 -21.23 -3.48 11.52
N TYR A 763 -21.14 -4.23 12.60
CA TYR A 763 -21.77 -4.00 13.89
C TYR A 763 -20.71 -3.72 14.97
N ASP A 764 -21.00 -2.81 15.89
CA ASP A 764 -20.16 -2.52 17.05
C ASP A 764 -20.74 -3.16 18.31
N LEU A 765 -20.09 -4.24 18.76
CA LEU A 765 -20.49 -4.98 19.96
C LEU A 765 -19.71 -4.54 21.21
N ARG A 766 -18.67 -3.72 21.08
CA ARG A 766 -17.71 -3.44 22.16
C ARG A 766 -18.36 -2.75 23.36
N ARG A 767 -19.37 -1.91 23.11
CA ARG A 767 -20.12 -1.22 24.17
C ARG A 767 -21.17 -2.10 24.84
N LEU A 768 -21.79 -3.02 24.11
CA LEU A 768 -22.88 -3.86 24.62
C LEU A 768 -22.38 -5.15 25.28
N LEU A 769 -21.21 -5.63 24.87
CA LEU A 769 -20.56 -6.83 25.39
C LEU A 769 -19.08 -6.50 25.73
N PRO A 770 -18.83 -5.63 26.73
CA PRO A 770 -17.46 -5.21 27.06
C PRO A 770 -16.58 -6.38 27.54
N ASN A 771 -17.18 -7.38 28.16
CA ASN A 771 -16.52 -8.60 28.62
C ASN A 771 -16.44 -9.68 27.52
N GLY A 772 -17.03 -9.41 26.35
CA GLY A 772 -17.16 -10.37 25.27
C GLY A 772 -18.08 -11.56 25.59
N TRP A 773 -17.99 -12.59 24.76
CA TRP A 773 -18.63 -13.88 24.86
C TRP A 773 -17.70 -14.96 24.30
N THR A 774 -17.88 -16.18 24.77
CA THR A 774 -17.26 -17.39 24.22
C THR A 774 -18.27 -18.51 24.29
N GLY A 775 -18.40 -19.29 23.21
CA GLY A 775 -19.42 -20.34 23.09
C GLY A 775 -20.64 -19.85 22.34
N ALA A 776 -21.84 -20.18 22.84
CA ALA A 776 -23.09 -19.75 22.23
C ALA A 776 -23.14 -18.21 22.16
N PRO A 777 -23.30 -17.62 20.97
CA PRO A 777 -23.33 -16.17 20.84
C PRO A 777 -24.58 -15.62 21.53
N PRO A 778 -24.48 -14.58 22.36
CA PRO A 778 -25.63 -13.90 22.96
C PRO A 778 -26.31 -12.99 21.92
N LEU A 779 -26.40 -13.46 20.67
CA LEU A 779 -26.85 -12.70 19.52
C LEU A 779 -28.07 -13.39 18.92
N GLU A 780 -29.07 -12.59 18.57
CA GLU A 780 -30.30 -13.04 17.94
C GLU A 780 -30.66 -12.04 16.83
N LEU A 781 -30.95 -12.52 15.62
CA LEU A 781 -31.58 -11.69 14.60
C LEU A 781 -33.07 -11.62 14.89
N ALA A 782 -33.73 -10.58 14.42
CA ALA A 782 -35.17 -10.47 14.60
C ALA A 782 -35.97 -11.62 13.97
N CYS A 783 -35.44 -12.24 12.91
CA CYS A 783 -36.01 -13.42 12.26
C CYS A 783 -35.63 -14.75 12.95
N GLY A 784 -34.77 -14.72 13.98
CA GLY A 784 -34.29 -15.89 14.72
C GLY A 784 -32.77 -16.04 14.71
N SER A 785 -32.28 -17.20 14.28
CA SER A 785 -30.85 -17.51 14.22
C SER A 785 -30.11 -16.72 13.14
N SER A 786 -28.77 -16.72 13.13
CA SER A 786 -28.00 -16.08 12.04
C SER A 786 -28.30 -16.66 10.64
N TYR A 787 -28.79 -17.90 10.53
CA TYR A 787 -29.15 -18.50 9.24
C TYR A 787 -30.31 -17.79 8.54
N CYS A 788 -31.18 -17.11 9.29
CA CYS A 788 -32.30 -16.36 8.71
C CYS A 788 -31.88 -15.01 8.10
N THR A 789 -30.57 -14.70 8.09
CA THR A 789 -30.04 -13.46 7.49
C THR A 789 -30.57 -13.29 6.08
N HIS A 790 -31.09 -12.10 5.81
CA HIS A 790 -31.48 -11.66 4.49
C HIS A 790 -31.24 -10.17 4.36
N GLY A 791 -31.16 -9.71 3.13
CA GLY A 791 -31.20 -8.30 2.79
C GLY A 791 -32.35 -8.04 1.85
N ASP A 792 -32.98 -6.90 2.04
CA ASP A 792 -34.08 -6.43 1.23
C ASP A 792 -33.69 -5.10 0.59
N PHE A 793 -34.13 -4.90 -0.64
CA PHE A 793 -33.77 -3.76 -1.46
C PHE A 793 -34.96 -3.34 -2.33
N ILE A 794 -35.26 -2.04 -2.32
CA ILE A 794 -36.04 -1.38 -3.35
C ILE A 794 -35.15 -0.30 -3.96
N ASN A 795 -34.99 -0.35 -5.28
CA ASN A 795 -34.21 0.63 -6.01
C ASN A 795 -34.81 2.03 -5.85
N GLY A 796 -33.98 3.01 -5.52
CA GLY A 796 -34.36 4.42 -5.49
C GLY A 796 -33.28 5.31 -6.09
N TRP A 797 -32.31 4.74 -6.83
CA TRP A 797 -31.40 5.54 -7.63
C TRP A 797 -32.18 6.40 -8.61
N LEU A 798 -31.80 7.68 -8.73
CA LEU A 798 -32.30 8.53 -9.81
C LEU A 798 -31.95 7.89 -11.16
N PRO A 799 -32.87 7.88 -12.15
CA PRO A 799 -32.65 7.20 -13.42
C PRO A 799 -31.31 7.53 -14.09
N GLU A 800 -30.95 8.81 -14.13
CA GLU A 800 -29.69 9.27 -14.73
C GLU A 800 -28.46 8.79 -13.94
N ALA A 801 -28.57 8.69 -12.62
CA ALA A 801 -27.51 8.17 -11.77
C ALA A 801 -27.36 6.65 -11.97
N ALA A 802 -28.46 5.91 -12.06
CA ALA A 802 -28.43 4.48 -12.36
C ALA A 802 -27.78 4.20 -13.73
N GLU A 803 -28.05 5.03 -14.75
CA GLU A 803 -27.37 4.95 -16.05
C GLU A 803 -25.90 5.36 -15.97
N ASN A 804 -25.57 6.41 -15.21
CA ASN A 804 -24.18 6.81 -14.98
C ASN A 804 -23.38 5.73 -14.23
N MET A 805 -24.05 4.89 -13.43
CA MET A 805 -23.43 3.72 -12.81
C MET A 805 -22.86 2.77 -13.86
N LEU A 806 -23.49 2.59 -15.03
CA LEU A 806 -22.94 1.73 -16.09
C LEU A 806 -21.66 2.28 -16.71
N LYS A 807 -21.48 3.60 -16.69
CA LYS A 807 -20.24 4.26 -17.13
C LYS A 807 -19.07 4.00 -16.16
N SER A 808 -19.36 3.45 -14.99
CA SER A 808 -18.38 3.05 -13.98
C SER A 808 -17.76 1.67 -14.27
N ASN A 809 -17.35 1.43 -15.51
CA ASN A 809 -16.90 0.12 -16.00
C ASN A 809 -15.37 -0.15 -15.85
N SER A 810 -14.65 0.67 -15.07
CA SER A 810 -13.23 0.41 -14.77
C SER A 810 -13.11 -0.83 -13.88
N LYS A 811 -12.49 -1.89 -14.40
CA LYS A 811 -12.39 -3.22 -13.77
C LYS A 811 -11.69 -3.25 -12.40
N ARG A 812 -11.11 -2.14 -11.92
CA ARG A 812 -10.22 -2.10 -10.74
C ARG A 812 -10.30 -0.85 -9.87
N ASP A 813 -11.15 0.13 -10.20
CA ASP A 813 -11.23 1.40 -9.49
C ASP A 813 -12.64 1.67 -8.98
N PHE A 814 -12.74 2.21 -7.77
CA PHE A 814 -13.98 2.85 -7.31
C PHE A 814 -14.32 4.01 -8.24
N LYS A 815 -15.58 4.07 -8.66
CA LYS A 815 -16.13 5.19 -9.41
C LYS A 815 -17.37 5.71 -8.69
N GLY A 816 -17.32 6.99 -8.37
CA GLY A 816 -18.48 7.70 -7.85
C GLY A 816 -19.57 7.81 -8.91
N VAL A 817 -20.82 7.60 -8.48
CA VAL A 817 -21.98 7.78 -9.36
C VAL A 817 -22.53 9.19 -9.17
N ASP A 818 -22.24 10.05 -10.13
CA ASP A 818 -22.80 11.41 -10.18
C ASP A 818 -24.20 11.39 -10.82
N GLY A 819 -25.02 12.37 -10.51
CA GLY A 819 -26.38 12.47 -11.01
C GLY A 819 -26.99 13.86 -10.84
N PRO A 820 -28.32 13.98 -11.02
CA PRO A 820 -29.03 15.26 -11.00
C PRO A 820 -28.87 16.04 -9.69
N ASN A 821 -28.73 15.35 -8.56
CA ASN A 821 -28.55 15.97 -7.24
C ASN A 821 -27.08 16.25 -6.90
N GLY A 822 -26.20 16.22 -7.90
CA GLY A 822 -24.79 16.57 -7.78
C GLY A 822 -23.86 15.36 -7.76
N LYS A 823 -22.64 15.61 -7.30
CA LYS A 823 -21.56 14.60 -7.28
C LYS A 823 -21.81 13.55 -6.21
N TYR A 824 -21.28 12.35 -6.42
CA TYR A 824 -21.43 11.19 -5.52
C TYR A 824 -21.02 11.46 -4.06
N ASN A 825 -20.21 12.49 -3.81
CA ASN A 825 -19.67 12.86 -2.52
C ASN A 825 -20.21 14.21 -1.99
N ALA A 826 -21.29 14.73 -2.56
CA ALA A 826 -21.91 15.97 -2.09
C ALA A 826 -22.60 15.82 -0.72
N GLY A 827 -22.67 14.59 -0.19
CA GLY A 827 -23.27 14.27 1.10
C GLY A 827 -24.73 13.86 0.97
N SER A 828 -25.26 13.30 2.06
CA SER A 828 -26.64 12.85 2.12
C SER A 828 -27.64 13.99 2.04
N VAL A 829 -28.79 13.76 1.40
CA VAL A 829 -29.86 14.76 1.25
C VAL A 829 -30.39 15.25 2.60
N CYS A 830 -30.54 14.36 3.60
CA CYS A 830 -30.97 14.74 4.95
C CYS A 830 -30.05 14.26 6.08
N GLY A 831 -29.36 13.13 5.90
CA GLY A 831 -28.59 12.45 6.94
C GLY A 831 -29.50 11.78 8.00
N ALA A 832 -28.96 10.82 8.75
CA ALA A 832 -29.81 9.99 9.63
C ALA A 832 -30.48 10.74 10.80
N LYS A 833 -29.96 11.90 11.20
CA LYS A 833 -30.59 12.72 12.24
C LYS A 833 -31.91 13.35 11.81
N ASN A 834 -32.07 13.60 10.52
CA ASN A 834 -33.23 14.31 9.97
C ASN A 834 -34.23 13.37 9.28
N ALA A 835 -33.79 12.18 8.84
CA ALA A 835 -34.65 11.12 8.35
C ALA A 835 -35.63 10.65 9.45
N LYS A 836 -36.91 10.49 9.09
CA LYS A 836 -37.97 10.10 10.04
C LYS A 836 -38.79 8.93 9.53
N ASP A 837 -39.34 8.15 10.46
CA ASP A 837 -40.35 7.16 10.17
C ASP A 837 -41.56 7.82 9.51
N ALA A 838 -41.84 7.50 8.25
CA ALA A 838 -42.96 8.06 7.48
C ALA A 838 -44.34 7.66 8.01
N ASP A 839 -44.42 6.65 8.88
CA ASP A 839 -45.66 6.17 9.47
C ASP A 839 -45.51 5.86 10.97
N PRO A 840 -45.20 6.87 11.80
CA PRO A 840 -44.78 6.66 13.19
C PRO A 840 -45.90 6.17 14.10
N LYS A 841 -47.17 6.28 13.67
CA LYS A 841 -48.35 5.89 14.46
C LYS A 841 -48.65 4.39 14.39
N ASN A 842 -48.16 3.70 13.37
CA ASN A 842 -48.44 2.28 13.14
C ASN A 842 -47.18 1.42 13.26
N GLY A 843 -47.38 0.13 13.53
CA GLY A 843 -46.28 -0.81 13.78
C GLY A 843 -45.59 -0.59 15.11
N THR A 844 -44.34 -1.07 15.21
CA THR A 844 -43.53 -0.94 16.41
C THR A 844 -42.04 -0.95 16.08
N SER A 845 -41.27 -0.15 16.81
CA SER A 845 -39.81 -0.20 16.89
C SER A 845 -39.32 -0.99 18.12
N ASP A 846 -40.25 -1.40 19.00
CA ASP A 846 -39.97 -2.28 20.13
C ASP A 846 -39.93 -3.75 19.70
N TYR A 847 -38.82 -4.42 20.03
CA TYR A 847 -38.53 -5.78 19.64
C TYR A 847 -39.46 -6.82 20.29
N GLU A 848 -39.72 -6.71 21.60
CA GLU A 848 -40.57 -7.67 22.30
C GLU A 848 -42.04 -7.54 21.87
N LYS A 849 -42.50 -6.32 21.59
CA LYS A 849 -43.81 -6.08 20.98
C LYS A 849 -43.87 -6.69 19.57
N SER A 850 -42.84 -6.53 18.75
CA SER A 850 -42.75 -7.17 17.43
C SER A 850 -42.80 -8.69 17.52
N ARG A 851 -42.06 -9.31 18.45
CA ARG A 851 -42.09 -10.75 18.69
C ARG A 851 -43.45 -11.26 19.16
N LYS A 852 -44.12 -10.54 20.06
CA LYS A 852 -45.48 -10.90 20.51
C LYS A 852 -46.47 -10.91 19.34
N ILE A 853 -46.39 -9.92 18.44
CA ILE A 853 -47.22 -9.87 17.23
C ILE A 853 -46.98 -11.10 16.34
N LEU A 854 -45.71 -11.54 16.18
CA LEU A 854 -45.36 -12.76 15.45
C LEU A 854 -45.82 -14.05 16.16
N GLY A 855 -45.62 -14.14 17.48
CA GLY A 855 -46.00 -15.28 18.31
C GLY A 855 -47.51 -15.54 18.31
N LEU A 856 -48.32 -14.48 18.44
CA LEU A 856 -49.78 -14.54 18.33
C LEU A 856 -50.24 -15.11 16.98
N ARG A 857 -49.51 -14.84 15.90
CA ARG A 857 -49.79 -15.40 14.57
C ARG A 857 -49.48 -16.90 14.48
N SER A 858 -48.36 -17.36 15.06
CA SER A 858 -47.99 -18.79 15.05
C SER A 858 -49.06 -19.66 15.73
N VAL A 859 -49.60 -19.19 16.86
CA VAL A 859 -50.69 -19.84 17.59
C VAL A 859 -51.98 -19.80 16.78
N THR A 860 -52.34 -18.64 16.24
CA THR A 860 -53.57 -18.49 15.41
C THR A 860 -53.53 -19.35 14.15
N GLN A 861 -52.36 -19.51 13.52
CA GLN A 861 -52.15 -20.32 12.32
C GLN A 861 -52.15 -21.83 12.64
N ALA A 862 -51.56 -22.24 13.78
CA ALA A 862 -51.67 -23.60 14.28
C ALA A 862 -53.13 -23.98 14.61
N VAL A 863 -53.88 -23.09 15.27
CA VAL A 863 -55.31 -23.29 15.55
C VAL A 863 -56.15 -23.37 14.27
N ARG A 864 -55.90 -22.51 13.27
CA ARG A 864 -56.56 -22.61 11.95
C ARG A 864 -56.23 -23.90 11.22
N ASN A 865 -54.97 -24.35 11.25
CA ASN A 865 -54.56 -25.61 10.61
C ASN A 865 -55.18 -26.83 11.31
N LEU A 866 -55.29 -26.82 12.64
CA LEU A 866 -56.02 -27.83 13.42
C LEU A 866 -57.53 -27.81 13.11
N ALA A 867 -58.14 -26.63 13.02
CA ALA A 867 -59.55 -26.48 12.63
C ALA A 867 -59.81 -26.98 11.20
N ARG A 868 -58.89 -26.69 10.26
CA ARG A 868 -58.97 -27.15 8.86
C ARG A 868 -58.77 -28.66 8.74
N ARG A 869 -57.88 -29.27 9.54
CA ARG A 869 -57.71 -30.73 9.69
C ARG A 869 -58.94 -31.40 10.32
N ARG A 870 -59.59 -30.75 11.30
CA ARG A 870 -60.88 -31.23 11.85
C ARG A 870 -62.02 -31.15 10.82
N LYS A 871 -62.05 -30.11 9.98
CA LYS A 871 -63.06 -29.95 8.92
C LYS A 871 -62.88 -30.95 7.79
N THR A 872 -61.64 -31.26 7.40
CA THR A 872 -61.33 -32.33 6.43
C THR A 872 -61.59 -33.73 6.98
N ARG A 873 -61.31 -34.00 8.27
CA ARG A 873 -61.71 -35.28 8.90
C ARG A 873 -63.22 -35.46 9.04
N ARG A 874 -64.00 -34.38 9.20
CA ARG A 874 -65.48 -34.44 9.21
C ARG A 874 -66.09 -34.56 7.81
N GLY A 875 -65.41 -34.10 6.76
CA GLY A 875 -65.88 -34.22 5.37
C GLY A 875 -65.62 -35.58 4.71
N VAL A 876 -64.76 -36.42 5.31
CA VAL A 876 -64.41 -37.77 4.79
C VAL A 876 -65.20 -38.88 5.52
N ALA A 877 -65.99 -38.53 6.55
CA ALA A 877 -66.84 -39.47 7.29
C ALA A 877 -68.33 -39.37 6.89
N GLY A 878 -68.63 -38.77 5.74
CA GLY A 878 -69.99 -38.56 5.26
C GLY A 878 -70.03 -38.41 3.75
N TYR A 879 -69.58 -39.44 3.03
CA TYR A 879 -70.02 -39.85 1.70
C TYR A 879 -69.69 -41.32 1.50
#